data_AF-A0A2V8N8Z6-F1
#
_entry.id   AF-A0A2V8N8Z6-F1
#
_cell.length_a   1.000
_cell.length_b   1.000
_cell.length_c   1.000
_cell.angle_alpha   90.00
_cell.angle_beta   90.00
_cell.angle_gamma   90.00
#
_symmetry.space_group_name_H-M   'P 1'
#
loop_
_entity.id
_entity.type
_entity.pdbx_description
1 polymer ?
#
loop_
_entity_poly.entity_id
_entity_poly.type
_entity_poly.pdbx_seq_one_letter_code
_entity_poly.pdbx_strand_id
1 'polypeptide(L)'
;MTWKLRQRLRYWLGLSTCAFLIVAAGLSRTRAQAHKPILISEATSTRAVAVDSVTQTREPFATTSTVSWSADNHTRINFFAQELNAQADASTITAAAEDGAHNFYQLAVEYVGSVPNQGWMSSIVVRLDDQMENVGDVLVGITFQGVASNRVRVGIGHVGDGPPDDPGAVPTPGTIAPPPQPAATAGTLTTSEVQTIIAQAVSAAASLGHPVTVAVTDREANVLGVFKMTGAPATTQFRGGGPGPVQVPNPITGFVPVGLDGTVVPSQLAAISKAATASIFSTGGNAFTTRTASFIIQEHFPPGVDFKPGGPLYGVQFSSLPCSDIKFPGLPLGLSGDAGSVPIYKNGAAVGGLGIEGDGVYTVDRDPADFDQPFEEVIALSAGRGFEPPSLIRGDNILVDGIRLAYLNVTNAPAPPTIPFGSLPGVLTSPILGAQPSQFLPAVVGGIAGEVDTRFFPFIGSPTITANSLTASDVNMIVAHAAQQANITRAAIRQPLGSNARVTIAVVDTDGIVLGVFRQADAPVFGFDVSVQKARTAAFYSGVNAGALLRAAGFGSYVDRAAADGLRLDGSVAFTDRAGGFLHRPFFPDGINNTAAGPFSTTLDQWSVFNLGLQIDLIKTNLQTVLSGGAAPCTAISGLPNGIQIFPGSAPLYKNGVLVGAIGISGDGVDQDDLITAGGDAGFAPPAAIRSDQVFVRGVRLPFLKFPRSPNL
;
A
#
# COMPACT_ATOMS: atom_id res chain seq x y z
N MET A 1 -46.11 -41.68 -8.49
CA MET A 1 -46.26 -42.19 -9.86
C MET A 1 -46.54 -41.00 -10.77
N THR A 2 -45.51 -40.44 -11.44
CA THR A 2 -45.20 -40.68 -12.87
C THR A 2 -46.29 -40.12 -13.80
N TRP A 3 -46.06 -39.30 -14.84
CA TRP A 3 -44.88 -38.74 -15.51
C TRP A 3 -45.46 -37.91 -16.69
N LYS A 4 -44.91 -36.72 -17.00
CA LYS A 4 -44.49 -36.22 -18.34
C LYS A 4 -45.33 -36.59 -19.61
N LEU A 5 -45.59 -35.75 -20.63
CA LEU A 5 -44.67 -34.87 -21.37
C LEU A 5 -45.38 -34.20 -22.60
N ARG A 6 -45.12 -32.90 -22.87
CA ARG A 6 -44.74 -32.21 -24.17
C ARG A 6 -45.59 -32.38 -25.48
N GLN A 7 -45.70 -31.46 -26.46
CA GLN A 7 -44.86 -30.34 -26.96
C GLN A 7 -45.55 -29.53 -28.12
N ARG A 8 -45.19 -28.22 -28.27
CA ARG A 8 -44.96 -27.38 -29.52
C ARG A 8 -46.13 -26.99 -30.47
N LEU A 9 -46.19 -25.85 -31.20
CA LEU A 9 -45.49 -24.53 -31.30
C LEU A 9 -46.08 -23.70 -32.51
N ARG A 10 -46.13 -22.35 -32.41
CA ARG A 10 -46.20 -21.27 -33.48
C ARG A 10 -47.52 -21.05 -34.26
N TYR A 11 -48.02 -19.88 -34.68
CA TYR A 11 -47.84 -18.39 -34.56
C TYR A 11 -48.36 -17.80 -35.90
N TRP A 12 -49.24 -16.79 -35.98
CA TRP A 12 -49.41 -15.88 -37.16
C TRP A 12 -50.17 -14.57 -36.78
N LEU A 13 -49.93 -13.51 -37.58
CA LEU A 13 -50.06 -12.05 -37.33
C LEU A 13 -51.20 -11.36 -38.14
N GLY A 14 -51.63 -10.16 -37.67
CA GLY A 14 -52.06 -8.97 -38.48
C GLY A 14 -53.58 -8.74 -38.70
N LEU A 15 -54.17 -7.54 -38.87
CA LEU A 15 -53.80 -6.09 -38.77
C LEU A 15 -55.06 -5.24 -39.19
N SER A 16 -55.13 -3.94 -38.81
CA SER A 16 -55.88 -2.78 -39.44
C SER A 16 -57.01 -2.12 -38.61
N THR A 17 -57.27 -0.79 -38.52
CA THR A 17 -56.55 0.52 -38.71
C THR A 17 -57.50 1.69 -38.32
N CYS A 18 -56.95 2.83 -37.81
CA CYS A 18 -57.40 4.25 -37.88
C CYS A 18 -58.77 4.71 -37.30
N ALA A 19 -59.04 5.95 -36.81
CA ALA A 19 -58.33 7.12 -36.25
C ALA A 19 -59.42 8.22 -36.01
N PHE A 20 -59.43 9.00 -34.92
CA PHE A 20 -59.83 10.45 -34.87
C PHE A 20 -59.61 11.10 -33.49
N LEU A 21 -59.41 12.42 -33.49
CA LEU A 21 -58.67 13.28 -32.55
C LEU A 21 -59.55 14.15 -31.59
N ILE A 22 -58.95 14.47 -30.42
CA ILE A 22 -58.97 15.73 -29.61
C ILE A 22 -60.25 16.20 -28.88
N VAL A 23 -60.19 16.31 -27.54
CA VAL A 23 -60.27 17.56 -26.73
C VAL A 23 -59.42 17.40 -25.45
N ALA A 24 -58.66 18.43 -25.12
CA ALA A 24 -57.62 18.50 -24.09
C ALA A 24 -58.15 18.82 -22.67
N ALA A 25 -57.53 18.23 -21.65
CA ALA A 25 -57.45 18.77 -20.29
C ALA A 25 -56.14 18.33 -19.60
N GLY A 26 -55.30 19.32 -19.29
CA GLY A 26 -54.26 19.37 -18.25
C GLY A 26 -53.44 18.13 -17.90
N LEU A 27 -52.24 18.01 -18.48
CA LEU A 27 -51.12 17.27 -17.87
C LEU A 27 -50.05 18.28 -17.43
N SER A 28 -49.89 18.41 -16.10
CA SER A 28 -48.75 19.07 -15.49
C SER A 28 -47.47 18.40 -15.96
N ARG A 29 -46.58 19.14 -16.63
CA ARG A 29 -45.22 18.69 -16.91
C ARG A 29 -44.44 18.69 -15.61
N THR A 30 -44.06 17.50 -15.14
CA THR A 30 -42.99 17.31 -14.17
C THR A 30 -41.68 17.85 -14.76
N ARG A 31 -41.06 18.85 -14.12
CA ARG A 31 -39.70 19.30 -14.45
C ARG A 31 -38.71 18.23 -13.99
N ALA A 32 -37.78 17.86 -14.86
CA ALA A 32 -36.58 17.12 -14.47
C ALA A 32 -35.77 17.95 -13.46
N GLN A 33 -35.23 17.29 -12.44
CA GLN A 33 -34.44 17.92 -11.38
C GLN A 33 -33.09 18.36 -11.97
N ALA A 34 -32.87 19.66 -12.09
CA ALA A 34 -31.58 20.22 -12.51
C ALA A 34 -30.51 19.85 -11.48
N HIS A 35 -29.37 19.33 -11.94
CA HIS A 35 -28.23 19.00 -11.08
C HIS A 35 -27.57 20.29 -10.62
N LYS A 36 -27.11 20.33 -9.36
CA LYS A 36 -26.44 21.51 -8.78
C LYS A 36 -25.05 21.65 -9.40
N PRO A 37 -24.73 22.76 -10.10
CA PRO A 37 -23.37 22.99 -10.60
C PRO A 37 -22.37 23.05 -9.45
N ILE A 38 -21.17 22.52 -9.66
CA ILE A 38 -20.10 22.53 -8.66
C ILE A 38 -18.88 23.22 -9.27
N LEU A 39 -18.54 24.42 -8.78
CA LEU A 39 -17.27 25.07 -9.12
C LEU A 39 -16.13 24.29 -8.47
N ILE A 40 -15.06 24.03 -9.22
CA ILE A 40 -13.92 23.22 -8.80
C ILE A 40 -12.92 24.09 -8.04
N SER A 41 -12.54 23.64 -6.87
CA SER A 41 -11.50 24.22 -6.03
C SER A 41 -10.30 23.29 -5.88
N GLU A 42 -9.24 23.80 -5.28
CA GLU A 42 -8.05 23.03 -4.97
C GLU A 42 -8.36 21.92 -3.96
N ALA A 43 -7.61 20.82 -3.99
CA ALA A 43 -7.93 19.64 -3.19
C ALA A 43 -7.90 19.86 -1.67
N THR A 44 -7.21 20.91 -1.20
CA THR A 44 -7.01 21.22 0.22
C THR A 44 -7.60 22.58 0.64
N SER A 45 -8.30 23.26 -0.27
CA SER A 45 -8.80 24.61 -0.08
C SER A 45 -10.09 24.85 -0.88
N THR A 46 -10.90 25.81 -0.44
CA THR A 46 -12.03 26.36 -1.23
C THR A 46 -11.58 27.28 -2.36
N ARG A 47 -10.26 27.55 -2.47
CA ARG A 47 -9.62 28.34 -3.52
C ARG A 47 -9.83 27.70 -4.89
N ALA A 48 -10.32 28.46 -5.85
CA ALA A 48 -10.73 27.94 -7.15
C ALA A 48 -9.54 27.39 -7.93
N VAL A 49 -9.77 26.31 -8.69
CA VAL A 49 -8.92 26.04 -9.85
C VAL A 49 -9.36 27.01 -10.92
N ALA A 50 -8.61 28.10 -11.08
CA ALA A 50 -8.91 29.16 -12.03
C ALA A 50 -7.63 29.72 -12.66
N VAL A 51 -7.74 30.20 -13.90
CA VAL A 51 -6.64 30.84 -14.64
C VAL A 51 -7.17 32.03 -15.44
N ASP A 52 -6.29 32.98 -15.75
CA ASP A 52 -6.58 33.97 -16.79
C ASP A 52 -6.80 33.22 -18.12
N SER A 53 -7.90 33.52 -18.79
CA SER A 53 -8.33 32.81 -20.01
C SER A 53 -7.38 32.95 -21.19
N VAL A 54 -6.53 33.98 -21.19
CA VAL A 54 -5.57 34.30 -22.26
C VAL A 54 -4.16 33.85 -21.88
N THR A 55 -3.65 34.31 -20.74
CA THR A 55 -2.26 34.06 -20.32
C THR A 55 -2.08 32.73 -19.60
N GLN A 56 -3.18 32.09 -19.17
CA GLN A 56 -3.20 30.87 -18.36
C GLN A 56 -2.44 31.00 -17.02
N THR A 57 -2.22 32.23 -16.56
CA THR A 57 -1.59 32.49 -15.26
C THR A 57 -2.59 32.32 -14.13
N ARG A 58 -2.10 31.88 -12.96
CA ARG A 58 -2.89 31.84 -11.72
C ARG A 58 -2.93 33.21 -11.05
N GLU A 59 -3.81 33.31 -10.06
CA GLU A 59 -4.01 34.49 -9.21
C GLU A 59 -2.74 34.96 -8.47
N PRO A 60 -2.70 36.20 -7.93
CA PRO A 60 -3.77 37.21 -7.95
C PRO A 60 -4.05 37.75 -9.35
N PHE A 61 -5.34 37.87 -9.71
CA PHE A 61 -5.75 38.38 -11.01
C PHE A 61 -5.81 39.90 -11.00
N ALA A 62 -5.14 40.57 -11.94
CA ALA A 62 -5.35 41.99 -12.17
C ALA A 62 -6.74 42.23 -12.80
N THR A 63 -7.37 43.36 -12.53
CA THR A 63 -8.70 43.71 -13.08
C THR A 63 -8.65 43.95 -14.59
N THR A 64 -7.50 44.42 -15.10
CA THR A 64 -7.23 44.64 -16.53
C THR A 64 -6.23 43.63 -17.06
N SER A 65 -6.47 43.14 -18.28
CA SER A 65 -5.56 42.22 -18.95
C SER A 65 -4.33 42.96 -19.48
N THR A 66 -3.17 42.30 -19.43
CA THR A 66 -1.91 42.79 -20.03
C THR A 66 -1.85 42.54 -21.54
N VAL A 67 -2.79 41.77 -22.09
CA VAL A 67 -2.85 41.43 -23.52
C VAL A 67 -4.26 41.73 -24.07
N SER A 68 -4.39 42.82 -24.83
CA SER A 68 -5.68 43.33 -25.32
C SER A 68 -6.19 42.58 -26.55
N TRP A 69 -6.87 41.45 -26.34
CA TRP A 69 -7.63 40.74 -27.39
C TRP A 69 -9.11 41.16 -27.44
N SER A 70 -9.58 41.92 -26.45
CA SER A 70 -10.93 42.46 -26.34
C SER A 70 -10.93 43.99 -26.41
N ALA A 71 -12.09 44.58 -26.71
CA ALA A 71 -12.25 46.03 -26.79
C ALA A 71 -12.29 46.74 -25.41
N ASP A 72 -12.47 45.99 -24.32
CA ASP A 72 -12.68 46.52 -22.95
C ASP A 72 -11.44 46.38 -22.04
N ASN A 73 -10.42 45.64 -22.48
CA ASN A 73 -9.20 45.34 -21.74
C ASN A 73 -9.41 44.71 -20.33
N HIS A 74 -10.58 44.14 -20.05
CA HIS A 74 -10.85 43.44 -18.79
C HIS A 74 -10.25 42.05 -18.75
N THR A 75 -9.76 41.67 -17.57
CA THR A 75 -9.34 40.29 -17.30
C THR A 75 -10.55 39.36 -17.32
N ARG A 76 -10.35 38.22 -17.95
CA ARG A 76 -11.34 37.15 -18.07
C ARG A 76 -10.80 35.93 -17.37
N ILE A 77 -11.45 35.53 -16.29
CA ILE A 77 -11.05 34.37 -15.49
C ILE A 77 -11.81 33.14 -16.01
N ASN A 78 -11.08 32.08 -16.31
CA ASN A 78 -11.63 30.78 -16.63
C ASN A 78 -11.74 29.93 -15.35
N PHE A 79 -12.97 29.68 -14.93
CA PHE A 79 -13.34 28.74 -13.87
C PHE A 79 -13.69 27.39 -14.46
N PHE A 80 -13.54 26.33 -13.66
CA PHE A 80 -13.96 24.98 -14.05
C PHE A 80 -15.08 24.48 -13.15
N ALA A 81 -16.04 23.76 -13.74
CA ALA A 81 -17.19 23.23 -13.03
C ALA A 81 -17.54 21.80 -13.44
N GLN A 82 -18.12 21.06 -12.50
CA GLN A 82 -18.83 19.80 -12.73
C GLN A 82 -20.34 20.02 -12.71
N GLU A 83 -21.08 19.02 -13.21
CA GLU A 83 -22.56 19.00 -13.22
C GLU A 83 -23.17 20.23 -13.91
N LEU A 84 -22.40 20.85 -14.82
CA LEU A 84 -22.81 21.96 -15.66
C LEU A 84 -22.82 21.49 -17.12
N ASN A 85 -23.95 21.67 -17.79
CA ASN A 85 -24.08 21.35 -19.21
C ASN A 85 -23.11 22.21 -20.04
N ALA A 86 -22.09 21.57 -20.61
CA ALA A 86 -21.05 22.23 -21.39
C ALA A 86 -21.56 22.83 -22.72
N GLN A 87 -22.78 22.48 -23.14
CA GLN A 87 -23.47 23.04 -24.29
C GLN A 87 -24.53 24.08 -23.88
N ALA A 88 -24.56 24.50 -22.60
CA ALA A 88 -25.43 25.56 -22.16
C ALA A 88 -25.06 26.89 -22.83
N ASP A 89 -26.08 27.68 -23.16
CA ASP A 89 -25.88 29.07 -23.57
C ASP A 89 -25.38 29.88 -22.37
N ALA A 90 -24.28 30.63 -22.53
CA ALA A 90 -23.69 31.45 -21.48
C ALA A 90 -24.69 32.40 -20.83
N SER A 91 -25.69 32.88 -21.59
CA SER A 91 -26.76 33.76 -21.08
C SER A 91 -27.69 33.10 -20.04
N THR A 92 -27.66 31.78 -19.92
CA THR A 92 -28.45 31.01 -18.95
C THR A 92 -27.75 30.82 -17.60
N ILE A 93 -26.52 31.34 -17.47
CA ILE A 93 -25.70 31.25 -16.27
C ILE A 93 -25.40 32.67 -15.79
N THR A 94 -25.61 32.92 -14.50
CA THR A 94 -25.21 34.18 -13.85
C THR A 94 -24.06 33.91 -12.90
N ALA A 95 -23.06 34.78 -12.85
CA ALA A 95 -21.93 34.67 -11.94
C ALA A 95 -21.84 35.92 -11.06
N ALA A 96 -21.50 35.75 -9.79
CA ALA A 96 -21.34 36.86 -8.86
C ALA A 96 -20.18 36.62 -7.90
N ALA A 97 -19.56 37.71 -7.44
CA ALA A 97 -18.49 37.71 -6.44
C ALA A 97 -18.88 38.54 -5.21
N GLU A 98 -18.38 38.16 -4.04
CA GLU A 98 -18.49 38.91 -2.78
C GLU A 98 -17.09 39.15 -2.19
N ASP A 99 -16.76 40.41 -1.83
CA ASP A 99 -15.49 40.78 -1.20
C ASP A 99 -15.54 40.80 0.34
N GLY A 100 -14.40 41.09 0.99
CA GLY A 100 -14.31 41.13 2.45
C GLY A 100 -15.09 42.27 3.11
N ALA A 101 -15.53 43.26 2.33
CA ALA A 101 -16.41 44.35 2.76
C ALA A 101 -17.90 44.04 2.49
N HIS A 102 -18.22 42.82 2.02
CA HIS A 102 -19.56 42.37 1.63
C HIS A 102 -20.17 43.16 0.47
N ASN A 103 -19.35 43.73 -0.42
CA ASN A 103 -19.83 44.25 -1.70
C ASN A 103 -20.03 43.10 -2.69
N PHE A 104 -21.10 43.19 -3.48
CA PHE A 104 -21.46 42.18 -4.48
C PHE A 104 -21.23 42.68 -5.89
N TYR A 105 -20.48 41.91 -6.68
CA TYR A 105 -20.15 42.22 -8.07
C TYR A 105 -20.82 41.20 -8.99
N GLN A 106 -21.48 41.68 -10.05
CA GLN A 106 -22.04 40.81 -11.08
C GLN A 106 -20.99 40.59 -12.17
N LEU A 107 -20.62 39.33 -12.39
CA LEU A 107 -19.61 38.96 -13.36
C LEU A 107 -20.30 38.49 -14.65
N ALA A 108 -19.96 39.12 -15.78
CA ALA A 108 -20.52 38.72 -17.06
C ALA A 108 -19.95 37.36 -17.48
N VAL A 109 -20.82 36.36 -17.70
CA VAL A 109 -20.42 35.05 -18.23
C VAL A 109 -20.36 35.16 -19.74
N GLU A 110 -19.17 35.02 -20.32
CA GLU A 110 -18.94 35.22 -21.76
C GLU A 110 -18.82 33.90 -22.53
N TYR A 111 -18.44 32.81 -21.86
CA TYR A 111 -18.27 31.52 -22.49
C TYR A 111 -18.55 30.37 -21.53
N VAL A 112 -19.20 29.32 -22.04
CA VAL A 112 -19.24 28.00 -21.44
C VAL A 112 -18.95 26.96 -22.50
N GLY A 113 -18.13 25.96 -22.15
CA GLY A 113 -17.78 24.90 -23.08
C GLY A 113 -17.11 23.71 -22.40
N SER A 114 -16.98 22.60 -23.11
CA SER A 114 -16.27 21.43 -22.60
C SER A 114 -14.77 21.69 -22.53
N VAL A 115 -14.12 21.18 -21.49
CA VAL A 115 -12.67 21.14 -21.45
C VAL A 115 -12.16 20.01 -22.36
N PRO A 116 -11.22 20.26 -23.29
CA PRO A 116 -10.70 19.23 -24.19
C PRO A 116 -10.20 18.00 -23.43
N ASN A 117 -10.61 16.81 -23.90
CA ASN A 117 -10.30 15.51 -23.29
C ASN A 117 -10.81 15.31 -21.84
N GLN A 118 -11.61 16.23 -21.30
CA GLN A 118 -12.16 16.17 -19.94
C GLN A 118 -13.68 16.38 -19.98
N GLY A 119 -14.41 15.45 -20.59
CA GLY A 119 -15.86 15.57 -20.83
C GLY A 119 -16.75 15.66 -19.58
N TRP A 120 -16.18 15.42 -18.39
CA TRP A 120 -16.83 15.60 -17.10
C TRP A 120 -16.73 17.05 -16.56
N MET A 121 -15.95 17.92 -17.23
CA MET A 121 -15.60 19.26 -16.77
C MET A 121 -15.97 20.31 -17.81
N SER A 122 -16.62 21.36 -17.33
CA SER A 122 -17.01 22.54 -18.12
C SER A 122 -16.13 23.72 -17.74
N SER A 123 -15.65 24.45 -18.74
CA SER A 123 -14.98 25.74 -18.61
C SER A 123 -16.03 26.85 -18.63
N ILE A 124 -15.86 27.85 -17.76
CA ILE A 124 -16.73 29.01 -17.64
C ILE A 124 -15.83 30.25 -17.61
N VAL A 125 -15.91 31.07 -18.64
CA VAL A 125 -15.14 32.32 -18.68
C VAL A 125 -16.03 33.46 -18.21
N VAL A 126 -15.59 34.15 -17.16
CA VAL A 126 -16.26 35.33 -16.61
C VAL A 126 -15.37 36.56 -16.75
N ARG A 127 -15.97 37.69 -17.09
CA ARG A 127 -15.29 39.00 -17.15
C ARG A 127 -15.36 39.69 -15.79
N LEU A 128 -14.22 40.18 -15.31
CA LEU A 128 -14.14 40.96 -14.07
C LEU A 128 -14.85 42.32 -14.19
N ASP A 129 -15.38 42.80 -13.07
CA ASP A 129 -16.03 44.10 -12.96
C ASP A 129 -14.98 45.22 -12.70
N ASP A 130 -15.20 46.39 -13.30
CA ASP A 130 -14.34 47.59 -13.15
C ASP A 130 -14.15 48.01 -11.69
N GLN A 131 -15.14 47.73 -10.83
CA GLN A 131 -15.13 48.12 -9.43
C GLN A 131 -14.28 47.18 -8.56
N MET A 132 -13.76 46.09 -9.11
CA MET A 132 -12.95 45.10 -8.38
C MET A 132 -11.45 45.42 -8.46
N GLU A 133 -11.05 46.67 -8.26
CA GLU A 133 -9.63 47.05 -8.28
C GLU A 133 -8.97 46.71 -6.95
N ASN A 134 -8.10 45.68 -6.96
CA ASN A 134 -7.28 45.27 -5.82
C ASN A 134 -8.08 44.96 -4.53
N VAL A 135 -9.21 44.28 -4.68
CA VAL A 135 -10.16 43.97 -3.58
C VAL A 135 -9.75 42.76 -2.71
N GLY A 136 -8.66 42.07 -3.06
CA GLY A 136 -8.19 40.89 -2.32
C GLY A 136 -8.97 39.63 -2.69
N ASP A 137 -9.10 38.71 -1.75
CA ASP A 137 -9.86 37.47 -1.92
C ASP A 137 -11.36 37.76 -2.02
N VAL A 138 -12.03 37.15 -3.00
CA VAL A 138 -13.47 37.20 -3.19
C VAL A 138 -14.05 35.78 -3.26
N LEU A 139 -15.31 35.61 -2.83
CA LEU A 139 -16.06 34.37 -3.02
C LEU A 139 -16.92 34.46 -4.29
N VAL A 140 -16.61 33.62 -5.26
CA VAL A 140 -17.28 33.55 -6.57
C VAL A 140 -18.23 32.37 -6.61
N GLY A 141 -19.47 32.61 -7.03
CA GLY A 141 -20.48 31.58 -7.28
C GLY A 141 -21.18 31.76 -8.62
N ILE A 142 -21.75 30.68 -9.15
CA ILE A 142 -22.60 30.71 -10.34
C ILE A 142 -24.01 30.22 -10.02
N THR A 143 -24.99 30.63 -10.82
CA THR A 143 -26.35 30.10 -10.80
C THR A 143 -26.74 29.65 -12.19
N PHE A 144 -27.19 28.41 -12.33
CA PHE A 144 -27.67 27.83 -13.57
C PHE A 144 -29.08 27.27 -13.38
N GLN A 145 -30.02 27.68 -14.24
CA GLN A 145 -31.43 27.27 -14.16
C GLN A 145 -32.09 27.49 -12.78
N GLY A 146 -31.67 28.53 -12.07
CA GLY A 146 -32.17 28.86 -10.73
C GLY A 146 -31.54 28.04 -9.59
N VAL A 147 -30.52 27.23 -9.86
CA VAL A 147 -29.76 26.47 -8.86
C VAL A 147 -28.36 27.09 -8.71
N ALA A 148 -28.04 27.54 -7.49
CA ALA A 148 -26.74 28.12 -7.15
C ALA A 148 -25.68 27.03 -6.91
N SER A 149 -24.43 27.28 -7.31
CA SER A 149 -23.28 26.42 -7.04
C SER A 149 -22.77 26.55 -5.61
N ASN A 150 -21.73 25.80 -5.25
CA ASN A 150 -20.82 26.24 -4.18
C ASN A 150 -20.12 27.54 -4.59
N ARG A 151 -19.62 28.29 -3.60
CA ARG A 151 -18.73 29.42 -3.84
C ARG A 151 -17.28 29.00 -3.66
N VAL A 152 -16.41 29.52 -4.52
CA VAL A 152 -14.96 29.26 -4.51
C VAL A 152 -14.21 30.57 -4.37
N ARG A 153 -13.01 30.52 -3.79
CA ARG A 153 -12.21 31.71 -3.49
C ARG A 153 -11.22 32.02 -4.60
N VAL A 154 -11.07 33.29 -4.97
CA VAL A 154 -9.97 33.80 -5.82
C VAL A 154 -9.50 35.18 -5.36
N GLY A 155 -8.23 35.50 -5.55
CA GLY A 155 -7.60 36.77 -5.23
C GLY A 155 -7.58 37.72 -6.44
N ILE A 156 -8.04 38.95 -6.23
CA ILE A 156 -8.09 40.02 -7.22
C ILE A 156 -7.15 41.15 -6.77
N GLY A 157 -6.08 41.39 -7.55
CA GLY A 157 -4.97 42.30 -7.26
C GLY A 157 -3.98 41.78 -6.20
N HIS A 158 -4.47 41.20 -5.11
CA HIS A 158 -3.67 40.51 -4.10
C HIS A 158 -4.44 39.32 -3.48
N VAL A 159 -3.76 38.52 -2.65
CA VAL A 159 -4.34 37.39 -1.90
C VAL A 159 -4.46 37.78 -0.43
N GLY A 160 -5.60 37.50 0.21
CA GLY A 160 -5.92 37.93 1.58
C GLY A 160 -7.13 38.88 1.63
N ASP A 161 -7.52 39.35 2.83
CA ASP A 161 -8.57 40.37 3.06
C ASP A 161 -10.01 40.05 2.58
N GLY A 162 -10.27 38.81 2.15
CA GLY A 162 -11.59 38.36 1.71
C GLY A 162 -12.54 37.92 2.83
N PRO A 163 -13.82 37.67 2.50
CA PRO A 163 -14.80 37.21 3.47
C PRO A 163 -14.46 35.78 3.92
N PRO A 164 -14.92 35.32 5.11
CA PRO A 164 -14.79 33.92 5.51
C PRO A 164 -15.53 33.00 4.53
N ASP A 165 -15.08 31.76 4.41
CA ASP A 165 -15.78 30.75 3.60
C ASP A 165 -17.21 30.53 4.10
N ASP A 166 -18.10 30.09 3.19
CA ASP A 166 -19.46 29.69 3.55
C ASP A 166 -19.45 28.60 4.63
N PRO A 167 -20.38 28.64 5.61
CA PRO A 167 -20.50 27.57 6.60
C PRO A 167 -20.66 26.20 5.93
N GLY A 168 -19.72 25.29 6.22
CA GLY A 168 -19.69 23.94 5.65
C GLY A 168 -19.06 23.85 4.25
N ALA A 169 -18.43 24.92 3.75
CA ALA A 169 -17.62 24.85 2.55
C ALA A 169 -16.44 23.89 2.73
N VAL A 170 -16.22 23.06 1.72
CA VAL A 170 -15.14 22.07 1.64
C VAL A 170 -14.54 22.13 0.23
N PRO A 171 -13.31 21.63 0.04
CA PRO A 171 -12.74 21.42 -1.28
C PRO A 171 -13.70 20.72 -2.26
N THR A 172 -13.72 21.17 -3.51
CA THR A 172 -14.66 20.75 -4.55
C THR A 172 -13.95 20.34 -5.85
N PRO A 173 -14.39 19.29 -6.57
CA PRO A 173 -15.47 18.39 -6.22
C PRO A 173 -15.15 17.70 -4.91
N GLY A 174 -16.14 17.69 -3.99
CA GLY A 174 -15.98 16.93 -2.76
C GLY A 174 -15.55 15.53 -3.18
N THR A 175 -14.59 14.94 -2.46
CA THR A 175 -14.27 13.54 -2.66
C THR A 175 -15.60 12.81 -2.74
N ILE A 176 -15.92 12.22 -3.89
CA ILE A 176 -17.06 11.33 -3.99
C ILE A 176 -16.65 10.19 -3.07
N ALA A 177 -17.01 10.28 -1.78
CA ALA A 177 -17.24 9.10 -1.00
C ALA A 177 -18.24 8.31 -1.85
N PRO A 178 -17.86 7.14 -2.39
CA PRO A 178 -18.78 6.34 -3.17
C PRO A 178 -20.08 6.22 -2.37
N PRO A 179 -21.27 6.22 -3.01
CA PRO A 179 -22.51 5.94 -2.30
C PRO A 179 -22.30 4.70 -1.43
N PRO A 180 -22.84 4.62 -0.19
CA PRO A 180 -22.51 3.56 0.76
C PRO A 180 -22.66 2.21 0.08
N GLN A 181 -21.52 1.67 -0.37
CA GLN A 181 -21.46 0.38 -0.99
C GLN A 181 -21.64 -0.64 0.13
N PRO A 182 -22.15 -1.85 -0.18
CA PRO A 182 -21.99 -2.98 0.73
C PRO A 182 -20.55 -2.96 1.25
N ALA A 183 -20.36 -3.11 2.57
CA ALA A 183 -19.03 -3.07 3.16
C ALA A 183 -18.10 -3.97 2.33
N ALA A 184 -17.06 -3.37 1.73
CA ALA A 184 -16.14 -4.10 0.90
C ALA A 184 -15.56 -5.25 1.72
N THR A 185 -15.53 -6.45 1.15
CA THR A 185 -14.88 -7.59 1.79
C THR A 185 -13.43 -7.67 1.32
N ALA A 186 -12.55 -8.23 2.15
CA ALA A 186 -11.16 -8.53 1.84
C ALA A 186 -11.05 -9.67 0.82
N GLY A 187 -11.45 -9.41 -0.42
CA GLY A 187 -11.63 -10.43 -1.46
C GLY A 187 -13.07 -10.98 -1.50
N THR A 188 -13.30 -12.05 -2.26
CA THR A 188 -14.67 -12.54 -2.56
C THR A 188 -14.83 -14.05 -2.39
N LEU A 189 -14.03 -14.68 -1.52
CA LEU A 189 -14.14 -16.11 -1.22
C LEU A 189 -15.41 -16.41 -0.41
N THR A 190 -16.16 -17.42 -0.83
CA THR A 190 -17.33 -17.94 -0.11
C THR A 190 -16.96 -19.13 0.77
N THR A 191 -17.79 -19.43 1.77
CA THR A 191 -17.61 -20.62 2.62
C THR A 191 -17.51 -21.92 1.81
N SER A 192 -18.32 -22.06 0.75
CA SER A 192 -18.28 -23.23 -0.14
C SER A 192 -16.98 -23.33 -0.94
N GLU A 193 -16.41 -22.20 -1.37
CA GLU A 193 -15.13 -22.18 -2.09
C GLU A 193 -13.98 -22.54 -1.13
N VAL A 194 -14.01 -22.04 0.10
CA VAL A 194 -13.03 -22.41 1.14
C VAL A 194 -13.10 -23.92 1.44
N GLN A 195 -14.31 -24.48 1.58
CA GLN A 195 -14.49 -25.93 1.73
C GLN A 195 -13.93 -26.70 0.53
N THR A 196 -14.14 -26.20 -0.69
CA THR A 196 -13.65 -26.82 -1.92
C THR A 196 -12.12 -26.84 -1.95
N ILE A 197 -11.47 -25.72 -1.65
CA ILE A 197 -10.00 -25.61 -1.63
C ILE A 197 -9.40 -26.57 -0.59
N ILE A 198 -9.94 -26.58 0.64
CA ILE A 198 -9.49 -27.51 1.68
C ILE A 198 -9.71 -28.97 1.26
N ALA A 199 -10.87 -29.29 0.69
CA ALA A 199 -11.17 -30.65 0.24
C ALA A 199 -10.24 -31.10 -0.89
N GLN A 200 -9.90 -30.22 -1.83
CA GLN A 200 -8.94 -30.52 -2.90
C GLN A 200 -7.53 -30.76 -2.32
N ALA A 201 -7.08 -29.94 -1.36
CA ALA A 201 -5.80 -30.13 -0.67
C ALA A 201 -5.72 -31.47 0.04
N VAL A 202 -6.71 -31.76 0.89
CA VAL A 202 -6.75 -33.01 1.67
C VAL A 202 -6.88 -34.24 0.77
N SER A 203 -7.60 -34.14 -0.36
CA SER A 203 -7.69 -35.23 -1.33
C SER A 203 -6.36 -35.50 -2.02
N ALA A 204 -5.62 -34.45 -2.39
CA ALA A 204 -4.28 -34.58 -2.96
C ALA A 204 -3.30 -35.17 -1.93
N ALA A 205 -3.30 -34.63 -0.72
CA ALA A 205 -2.49 -35.11 0.40
C ALA A 205 -2.74 -36.60 0.71
N ALA A 206 -4.01 -37.01 0.78
CA ALA A 206 -4.39 -38.40 0.97
C ALA A 206 -3.94 -39.31 -0.19
N SER A 207 -4.04 -38.84 -1.44
CA SER A 207 -3.58 -39.61 -2.61
C SER A 207 -2.07 -39.79 -2.66
N LEU A 208 -1.31 -38.87 -2.06
CA LEU A 208 0.14 -38.92 -1.96
C LEU A 208 0.63 -39.64 -0.69
N GLY A 209 -0.26 -39.96 0.25
CA GLY A 209 0.11 -40.59 1.52
C GLY A 209 0.80 -39.65 2.51
N HIS A 210 0.64 -38.34 2.36
CA HIS A 210 1.26 -37.32 3.22
C HIS A 210 0.17 -36.55 3.99
N PRO A 211 -0.07 -36.83 5.28
CA PRO A 211 -1.04 -36.06 6.05
C PRO A 211 -0.48 -34.67 6.39
N VAL A 212 -1.27 -33.62 6.13
CA VAL A 212 -0.84 -32.21 6.26
C VAL A 212 -1.83 -31.37 7.07
N THR A 213 -1.39 -30.19 7.48
CA THR A 213 -2.24 -29.08 7.93
C THR A 213 -2.43 -28.10 6.77
N VAL A 214 -3.69 -27.72 6.51
CA VAL A 214 -4.09 -26.84 5.42
C VAL A 214 -4.67 -25.56 6.01
N ALA A 215 -4.22 -24.39 5.55
CA ALA A 215 -4.80 -23.11 5.92
C ALA A 215 -5.21 -22.29 4.70
N VAL A 216 -6.39 -21.67 4.76
CA VAL A 216 -6.90 -20.74 3.74
C VAL A 216 -7.07 -19.37 4.39
N THR A 217 -6.61 -18.33 3.69
CA THR A 217 -6.79 -16.93 4.10
C THR A 217 -7.44 -16.11 3.00
N ASP A 218 -8.08 -15.01 3.37
CA ASP A 218 -8.57 -14.00 2.42
C ASP A 218 -7.48 -13.02 2.00
N ARG A 219 -7.83 -12.00 1.22
CA ARG A 219 -6.88 -11.04 0.63
C ARG A 219 -6.09 -10.25 1.67
N GLU A 220 -6.65 -10.05 2.87
CA GLU A 220 -6.03 -9.33 3.98
C GLU A 220 -5.45 -10.26 5.04
N ALA A 221 -5.28 -11.54 4.70
CA ALA A 221 -4.80 -12.60 5.58
C ALA A 221 -5.71 -12.93 6.78
N ASN A 222 -7.01 -12.65 6.71
CA ASN A 222 -7.93 -13.21 7.70
C ASN A 222 -8.04 -14.72 7.46
N VAL A 223 -7.93 -15.51 8.53
CA VAL A 223 -8.03 -16.97 8.46
C VAL A 223 -9.47 -17.37 8.15
N LEU A 224 -9.68 -18.02 7.01
CA LEU A 224 -10.99 -18.49 6.57
C LEU A 224 -11.26 -19.95 6.90
N GLY A 225 -10.21 -20.72 7.22
CA GLY A 225 -10.33 -22.11 7.62
C GLY A 225 -8.96 -22.75 7.81
N VAL A 226 -8.87 -23.61 8.83
CA VAL A 226 -7.69 -24.46 9.04
C VAL A 226 -8.16 -25.88 9.30
N PHE A 227 -7.63 -26.81 8.53
CA PHE A 227 -7.92 -28.24 8.64
C PHE A 227 -6.63 -29.01 8.90
N LYS A 228 -6.60 -29.79 9.98
CA LYS A 228 -5.50 -30.68 10.31
C LYS A 228 -5.90 -32.11 10.00
N MET A 229 -5.20 -32.75 9.05
CA MET A 229 -5.42 -34.15 8.75
C MET A 229 -5.05 -35.06 9.92
N THR A 230 -5.74 -36.20 10.05
CA THR A 230 -5.32 -37.26 10.99
C THR A 230 -3.91 -37.72 10.63
N GLY A 231 -2.99 -37.70 11.61
CA GLY A 231 -1.59 -38.08 11.41
C GLY A 231 -0.67 -36.96 10.93
N ALA A 232 -1.19 -35.76 10.66
CA ALA A 232 -0.34 -34.62 10.29
C ALA A 232 0.55 -34.20 11.47
N PRO A 233 1.80 -33.74 11.22
CA PRO A 233 2.69 -33.25 12.28
C PRO A 233 1.99 -32.22 13.18
N ALA A 234 2.26 -32.31 14.47
CA ALA A 234 1.72 -31.35 15.44
C ALA A 234 2.54 -30.06 15.49
N THR A 235 3.83 -30.16 15.21
CA THR A 235 4.80 -29.09 15.31
C THR A 235 5.67 -29.04 14.07
N THR A 236 6.19 -27.85 13.80
CA THR A 236 7.21 -27.60 12.78
C THR A 236 8.40 -26.91 13.42
N GLN A 237 9.60 -27.15 12.88
CA GLN A 237 10.83 -26.58 13.38
C GLN A 237 11.45 -25.62 12.37
N PHE A 238 11.82 -24.44 12.83
CA PHE A 238 12.52 -23.44 12.04
C PHE A 238 13.89 -23.97 11.59
N ARG A 239 14.18 -23.81 10.30
CA ARG A 239 15.46 -24.11 9.66
C ARG A 239 15.80 -22.98 8.68
N GLY A 240 16.68 -22.07 9.06
CA GLY A 240 16.91 -20.84 8.29
C GLY A 240 17.85 -20.97 7.09
N GLY A 241 18.35 -22.18 6.81
CA GLY A 241 19.14 -22.51 5.61
C GLY A 241 20.54 -21.87 5.50
N GLY A 242 20.98 -21.08 6.47
CA GLY A 242 22.31 -20.47 6.50
C GLY A 242 23.40 -21.37 7.12
N PRO A 243 24.69 -20.95 7.11
CA PRO A 243 25.76 -21.70 7.75
C PRO A 243 25.72 -21.63 9.29
N GLY A 244 24.83 -20.80 9.85
CA GLY A 244 24.55 -20.72 11.27
C GLY A 244 24.26 -22.08 11.92
N PRO A 245 24.68 -22.30 13.18
CA PRO A 245 24.35 -23.53 13.87
C PRO A 245 22.84 -23.61 14.12
N VAL A 246 22.26 -24.76 13.78
CA VAL A 246 20.92 -25.09 14.25
C VAL A 246 20.97 -25.25 15.77
N GLN A 247 20.20 -24.44 16.48
CA GLN A 247 20.18 -24.46 17.94
C GLN A 247 19.19 -25.51 18.46
N VAL A 248 19.52 -26.07 19.64
CA VAL A 248 18.62 -26.97 20.35
C VAL A 248 17.55 -26.12 21.06
N PRO A 249 16.26 -26.33 20.77
CA PRO A 249 15.19 -25.59 21.43
C PRO A 249 15.05 -25.99 22.91
N ASN A 250 14.59 -25.06 23.74
CA ASN A 250 14.18 -25.37 25.10
C ASN A 250 13.03 -26.40 25.07
N PRO A 251 13.11 -27.52 25.82
CA PRO A 251 12.14 -28.61 25.73
C PRO A 251 10.73 -28.25 26.24
N ILE A 252 10.60 -27.14 26.98
CA ILE A 252 9.32 -26.68 27.53
C ILE A 252 8.70 -25.63 26.60
N THR A 253 9.48 -24.61 26.21
CA THR A 253 8.95 -23.48 25.44
C THR A 253 9.07 -23.65 23.93
N GLY A 254 9.93 -24.56 23.45
CA GLY A 254 10.23 -24.73 22.03
C GLY A 254 11.16 -23.66 21.44
N PHE A 255 11.56 -22.64 22.20
CA PHE A 255 12.37 -21.52 21.69
C PHE A 255 13.87 -21.72 21.86
N VAL A 256 14.66 -21.06 21.00
CA VAL A 256 16.13 -21.04 21.03
C VAL A 256 16.68 -19.74 21.63
N PRO A 257 17.92 -19.72 22.17
CA PRO A 257 18.49 -18.53 22.83
C PRO A 257 18.95 -17.41 21.87
N VAL A 258 19.36 -17.70 20.63
CA VAL A 258 19.75 -16.69 19.61
C VAL A 258 18.88 -16.84 18.33
N GLY A 259 18.46 -15.74 17.70
CA GLY A 259 17.57 -15.79 16.52
C GLY A 259 16.31 -16.64 16.73
N LEU A 260 15.80 -17.25 15.66
CA LEU A 260 14.72 -18.26 15.74
C LEU A 260 15.09 -19.63 15.14
N ASP A 261 16.29 -19.80 14.58
CA ASP A 261 16.71 -21.05 13.92
C ASP A 261 16.82 -22.21 14.92
N GLY A 262 15.97 -23.24 14.74
CA GLY A 262 15.78 -24.34 15.68
C GLY A 262 14.53 -24.23 16.57
N THR A 263 13.83 -23.09 16.56
CA THR A 263 12.55 -22.91 17.27
C THR A 263 11.50 -23.91 16.81
N VAL A 264 10.70 -24.45 17.72
CA VAL A 264 9.59 -25.38 17.44
C VAL A 264 8.27 -24.71 17.79
N VAL A 265 7.34 -24.69 16.84
CA VAL A 265 6.00 -24.10 16.98
C VAL A 265 4.91 -25.06 16.46
N PRO A 266 3.63 -24.86 16.77
CA PRO A 266 2.56 -25.64 16.15
C PRO A 266 2.54 -25.49 14.62
N SER A 267 2.40 -26.60 13.89
CA SER A 267 2.38 -26.62 12.41
C SER A 267 1.29 -25.73 11.80
N GLN A 268 0.18 -25.53 12.51
CA GLN A 268 -0.88 -24.61 12.08
C GLN A 268 -0.38 -23.16 11.91
N LEU A 269 0.57 -22.71 12.73
CA LEU A 269 1.09 -21.34 12.62
C LEU A 269 1.90 -21.16 11.31
N ALA A 270 2.63 -22.19 10.89
CA ALA A 270 3.33 -22.20 9.61
C ALA A 270 2.36 -22.27 8.44
N ALA A 271 1.36 -23.16 8.47
CA ALA A 271 0.35 -23.23 7.41
C ALA A 271 -0.36 -21.87 7.20
N ILE A 272 -0.74 -21.19 8.29
CA ILE A 272 -1.34 -19.84 8.23
C ILE A 272 -0.36 -18.83 7.64
N SER A 273 0.90 -18.82 8.09
CA SER A 273 1.90 -17.86 7.60
C SER A 273 2.22 -18.08 6.13
N LYS A 274 2.34 -19.33 5.67
CA LYS A 274 2.46 -19.71 4.25
C LYS A 274 1.28 -19.19 3.42
N ALA A 275 0.05 -19.44 3.88
CA ALA A 275 -1.17 -19.00 3.20
C ALA A 275 -1.25 -17.48 3.10
N ALA A 276 -0.97 -16.80 4.20
CA ALA A 276 -1.03 -15.35 4.30
C ALA A 276 0.04 -14.68 3.44
N THR A 277 1.26 -15.20 3.38
CA THR A 277 2.30 -14.67 2.48
C THR A 277 1.83 -14.64 1.04
N ALA A 278 1.28 -15.75 0.52
CA ALA A 278 0.76 -15.79 -0.84
C ALA A 278 -0.39 -14.79 -1.06
N SER A 279 -1.25 -14.57 -0.06
CA SER A 279 -2.38 -13.65 -0.16
C SER A 279 -1.98 -12.17 -0.15
N ILE A 280 -1.05 -11.76 0.73
CA ILE A 280 -0.70 -10.34 0.92
C ILE A 280 0.41 -9.85 -0.02
N PHE A 281 1.21 -10.76 -0.60
CA PHE A 281 2.20 -10.42 -1.65
C PHE A 281 1.57 -10.26 -3.04
N SER A 282 0.49 -10.98 -3.31
CA SER A 282 -0.16 -10.99 -4.62
C SER A 282 -1.01 -9.73 -4.84
N THR A 283 -1.20 -9.31 -6.09
CA THR A 283 -2.02 -8.17 -6.53
C THR A 283 -2.70 -8.48 -7.87
N GLY A 284 -3.43 -7.53 -8.46
CA GLY A 284 -3.88 -7.63 -9.85
C GLY A 284 -2.73 -7.62 -10.87
N GLY A 285 -1.53 -7.17 -10.49
CA GLY A 285 -0.35 -7.08 -11.36
C GLY A 285 0.70 -8.17 -11.13
N ASN A 286 0.64 -8.93 -10.04
CA ASN A 286 1.62 -9.97 -9.71
C ASN A 286 1.01 -11.09 -8.85
N ALA A 287 1.46 -12.33 -9.06
CA ALA A 287 1.11 -13.49 -8.25
C ALA A 287 2.37 -14.15 -7.73
N PHE A 288 2.53 -14.15 -6.41
CA PHE A 288 3.71 -14.67 -5.73
C PHE A 288 3.35 -15.77 -4.73
N THR A 289 4.31 -16.67 -4.53
CA THR A 289 4.23 -17.77 -3.57
C THR A 289 5.28 -17.56 -2.48
N THR A 290 5.26 -18.41 -1.46
CA THR A 290 6.35 -18.49 -0.49
C THR A 290 7.69 -18.87 -1.10
N ARG A 291 7.73 -19.60 -2.22
CA ARG A 291 8.99 -19.82 -2.97
C ARG A 291 9.51 -18.52 -3.60
N THR A 292 8.62 -17.69 -4.14
CA THR A 292 9.02 -16.34 -4.57
C THR A 292 9.61 -15.54 -3.41
N ALA A 293 8.96 -15.58 -2.24
CA ALA A 293 9.46 -14.94 -1.04
C ALA A 293 10.84 -15.50 -0.63
N SER A 294 10.99 -16.82 -0.60
CA SER A 294 12.25 -17.52 -0.34
C SER A 294 13.41 -16.98 -1.17
N PHE A 295 13.17 -16.78 -2.47
CA PHE A 295 14.17 -16.36 -3.44
C PHE A 295 14.66 -14.91 -3.20
N ILE A 296 13.85 -14.05 -2.60
CA ILE A 296 14.11 -12.60 -2.48
C ILE A 296 14.49 -12.14 -1.06
N ILE A 297 14.61 -13.05 -0.09
CA ILE A 297 14.94 -12.74 1.32
C ILE A 297 16.34 -13.20 1.73
N GLN A 298 17.09 -13.83 0.82
CA GLN A 298 18.37 -14.45 1.13
C GLN A 298 19.55 -13.47 1.07
N GLU A 299 20.69 -13.89 1.60
CA GLU A 299 21.93 -13.12 1.59
C GLU A 299 22.45 -12.87 0.17
N HIS A 300 22.14 -13.70 -0.83
CA HIS A 300 22.46 -13.44 -2.23
C HIS A 300 21.19 -13.42 -3.10
N PHE A 301 21.22 -12.63 -4.16
CA PHE A 301 20.19 -12.57 -5.20
C PHE A 301 20.82 -12.68 -6.61
N PRO A 302 20.61 -13.79 -7.33
CA PRO A 302 19.87 -14.98 -6.89
C PRO A 302 20.63 -15.77 -5.79
N PRO A 303 19.94 -16.58 -4.99
CA PRO A 303 20.56 -17.50 -4.03
C PRO A 303 21.61 -18.41 -4.68
N GLY A 304 22.65 -18.76 -3.93
CA GLY A 304 23.74 -19.64 -4.39
C GLY A 304 24.75 -19.01 -5.35
N VAL A 305 24.57 -17.74 -5.76
CA VAL A 305 25.51 -17.04 -6.65
C VAL A 305 26.35 -16.05 -5.85
N ASP A 306 27.64 -16.36 -5.72
CA ASP A 306 28.61 -15.50 -5.04
C ASP A 306 28.78 -14.13 -5.72
N PHE A 307 29.22 -13.16 -4.93
CA PHE A 307 29.50 -11.78 -5.35
C PHE A 307 28.26 -11.08 -5.92
N LYS A 308 27.09 -11.36 -5.32
CA LYS A 308 25.81 -10.72 -5.63
C LYS A 308 25.23 -10.05 -4.40
N PRO A 309 24.54 -8.90 -4.55
CA PRO A 309 23.85 -8.28 -3.43
C PRO A 309 22.76 -9.19 -2.87
N GLY A 310 22.23 -8.82 -1.71
CA GLY A 310 21.11 -9.55 -1.09
C GLY A 310 19.81 -9.49 -1.87
N GLY A 311 18.91 -10.39 -1.48
CA GLY A 311 17.52 -10.35 -1.87
C GLY A 311 16.89 -8.96 -1.61
N PRO A 312 16.07 -8.44 -2.54
CA PRO A 312 15.51 -7.09 -2.41
C PRO A 312 14.61 -6.92 -1.17
N LEU A 313 14.08 -8.01 -0.60
CA LEU A 313 13.26 -7.99 0.61
C LEU A 313 13.94 -8.71 1.78
N TYR A 314 15.27 -8.78 1.81
CA TYR A 314 16.03 -9.33 2.93
C TYR A 314 15.55 -8.74 4.27
N GLY A 315 15.02 -9.60 5.16
CA GLY A 315 14.48 -9.20 6.47
C GLY A 315 12.97 -9.00 6.55
N VAL A 316 12.25 -9.07 5.43
CA VAL A 316 10.77 -8.87 5.40
C VAL A 316 10.00 -9.90 6.22
N GLN A 317 10.60 -11.05 6.55
CA GLN A 317 10.01 -12.09 7.39
C GLN A 317 9.54 -11.53 8.75
N PHE A 318 10.21 -10.50 9.25
CA PHE A 318 9.92 -9.86 10.53
C PHE A 318 8.98 -8.65 10.39
N SER A 319 7.99 -8.77 9.50
CA SER A 319 6.92 -7.81 9.29
C SER A 319 5.57 -8.51 9.33
N SER A 320 4.51 -7.73 9.55
CA SER A 320 3.13 -8.17 9.76
C SER A 320 2.99 -9.19 10.90
N LEU A 321 3.89 -9.14 11.89
CA LEU A 321 3.92 -10.05 13.03
C LEU A 321 2.72 -9.84 13.96
N PRO A 322 2.35 -10.82 14.81
CA PRO A 322 1.20 -10.69 15.71
C PRO A 322 1.42 -9.67 16.83
N CYS A 323 2.67 -9.25 17.05
CA CYS A 323 3.04 -8.18 17.99
C CYS A 323 3.00 -6.77 17.36
N SER A 324 2.75 -6.64 16.05
CA SER A 324 2.67 -5.34 15.37
C SER A 324 1.40 -4.60 15.78
N ASP A 325 1.51 -3.28 15.92
CA ASP A 325 0.39 -2.36 16.17
C ASP A 325 -0.33 -1.92 14.88
N ILE A 326 0.18 -2.31 13.70
CA ILE A 326 -0.32 -1.82 12.41
C ILE A 326 -1.24 -2.85 11.75
N LYS A 327 -0.70 -3.98 11.30
CA LYS A 327 -1.48 -4.99 10.58
C LYS A 327 -2.18 -5.94 11.55
N PHE A 328 -3.51 -5.96 11.52
CA PHE A 328 -4.34 -6.90 12.27
C PHE A 328 -5.27 -7.68 11.33
N PRO A 329 -5.62 -8.96 11.58
CA PRO A 329 -4.80 -9.87 12.36
C PRO A 329 -3.38 -9.93 11.78
N GLY A 330 -2.39 -10.11 12.66
CA GLY A 330 -1.00 -10.36 12.28
C GLY A 330 -0.80 -11.81 11.85
N LEU A 331 0.26 -12.04 11.06
CA LEU A 331 0.71 -13.34 10.59
C LEU A 331 1.51 -14.02 11.70
N PRO A 332 1.13 -15.23 12.17
CA PRO A 332 1.72 -15.84 13.36
C PRO A 332 3.25 -15.87 13.37
N LEU A 333 3.87 -16.26 12.25
CA LEU A 333 5.33 -16.36 12.11
C LEU A 333 5.91 -15.27 11.20
N GLY A 334 5.12 -14.23 10.91
CA GLY A 334 5.45 -13.22 9.91
C GLY A 334 5.37 -13.77 8.48
N LEU A 335 6.13 -13.18 7.56
CA LEU A 335 6.15 -13.62 6.16
C LEU A 335 7.03 -14.86 5.98
N SER A 336 6.51 -15.84 5.26
CA SER A 336 7.13 -17.15 5.05
C SER A 336 7.93 -17.21 3.75
N GLY A 337 9.14 -17.75 3.81
CA GLY A 337 9.91 -18.20 2.64
C GLY A 337 9.81 -19.71 2.41
N ASP A 338 8.94 -20.39 3.14
CA ASP A 338 8.87 -21.85 3.16
C ASP A 338 7.88 -22.36 2.12
N ALA A 339 8.31 -23.25 1.23
CA ALA A 339 7.50 -23.70 0.10
C ALA A 339 6.18 -24.38 0.56
N GLY A 340 5.23 -24.52 -0.37
CA GLY A 340 3.92 -25.08 -0.04
C GLY A 340 2.78 -24.07 0.06
N SER A 341 2.84 -22.98 -0.72
CA SER A 341 1.72 -22.03 -0.83
C SER A 341 1.38 -21.68 -2.28
N VAL A 342 0.13 -21.30 -2.50
CA VAL A 342 -0.32 -20.69 -3.76
C VAL A 342 -1.28 -19.53 -3.47
N PRO A 343 -1.23 -18.44 -4.27
CA PRO A 343 -2.22 -17.40 -4.15
C PRO A 343 -3.53 -17.83 -4.82
N ILE A 344 -4.66 -17.36 -4.29
CA ILE A 344 -6.01 -17.72 -4.74
C ILE A 344 -6.59 -16.54 -5.53
N TYR A 345 -7.01 -16.81 -6.76
CA TYR A 345 -7.57 -15.84 -7.68
C TYR A 345 -8.99 -16.23 -8.11
N LYS A 346 -9.83 -15.22 -8.33
CA LYS A 346 -11.17 -15.39 -8.90
C LYS A 346 -11.39 -14.31 -9.95
N ASN A 347 -11.75 -14.73 -11.17
CA ASN A 347 -11.96 -13.82 -12.30
C ASN A 347 -10.77 -12.86 -12.53
N GLY A 348 -9.54 -13.34 -12.30
CA GLY A 348 -8.31 -12.55 -12.45
C GLY A 348 -7.98 -11.61 -11.27
N ALA A 349 -8.81 -11.53 -10.23
CA ALA A 349 -8.53 -10.75 -9.02
C ALA A 349 -7.97 -11.62 -7.90
N ALA A 350 -6.97 -11.13 -7.18
CA ALA A 350 -6.43 -11.79 -5.99
C ALA A 350 -7.47 -11.74 -4.86
N VAL A 351 -7.85 -12.90 -4.31
CA VAL A 351 -8.90 -13.02 -3.28
C VAL A 351 -8.47 -13.75 -2.02
N GLY A 352 -7.25 -14.29 -1.99
CA GLY A 352 -6.74 -15.00 -0.82
C GLY A 352 -5.45 -15.77 -1.07
N GLY A 353 -5.16 -16.71 -0.18
CA GLY A 353 -3.99 -17.57 -0.27
C GLY A 353 -4.19 -18.88 0.47
N LEU A 354 -3.47 -19.91 0.03
CA LEU A 354 -3.46 -21.25 0.59
C LEU A 354 -2.04 -21.60 1.04
N GLY A 355 -1.92 -22.26 2.20
CA GLY A 355 -0.66 -22.76 2.74
C GLY A 355 -0.79 -24.19 3.27
N ILE A 356 0.24 -24.99 3.04
CA ILE A 356 0.35 -26.40 3.40
C ILE A 356 1.57 -26.58 4.32
N GLU A 357 1.36 -27.22 5.47
CA GLU A 357 2.43 -27.63 6.38
C GLU A 357 2.32 -29.12 6.69
N GLY A 358 3.36 -29.90 6.44
CA GLY A 358 3.30 -31.36 6.50
C GLY A 358 4.63 -32.08 6.68
N ASP A 359 5.77 -31.44 6.46
CA ASP A 359 7.09 -32.07 6.66
C ASP A 359 7.68 -31.78 8.06
N GLY A 360 7.12 -30.81 8.78
CA GLY A 360 7.56 -30.41 10.10
C GLY A 360 8.81 -29.52 10.08
N VAL A 361 9.10 -28.87 8.95
CA VAL A 361 10.27 -28.03 8.77
C VAL A 361 9.86 -26.69 8.15
N TYR A 362 10.00 -25.60 8.91
CA TYR A 362 9.74 -24.25 8.43
C TYR A 362 11.03 -23.62 7.89
N THR A 363 11.21 -23.62 6.57
CA THR A 363 12.52 -23.37 5.92
C THR A 363 12.50 -22.36 4.76
N VAL A 364 13.59 -22.30 4.01
CA VAL A 364 13.77 -21.61 2.74
C VAL A 364 14.43 -22.54 1.72
N ASP A 365 14.20 -22.28 0.44
CA ASP A 365 14.87 -22.92 -0.67
C ASP A 365 16.22 -22.25 -0.92
N ARG A 366 17.31 -22.95 -0.59
CA ARG A 366 18.69 -22.45 -0.66
C ARG A 366 19.35 -22.70 -2.01
N ASP A 367 18.83 -23.66 -2.79
CA ASP A 367 19.38 -24.05 -4.08
C ASP A 367 18.27 -24.06 -5.14
N PRO A 368 17.86 -22.87 -5.63
CA PRO A 368 16.78 -22.79 -6.61
C PRO A 368 17.13 -23.42 -7.97
N ALA A 369 18.36 -23.90 -8.18
CA ALA A 369 18.79 -24.56 -9.41
C ALA A 369 18.52 -26.07 -9.41
N ASP A 370 18.14 -26.66 -8.28
CA ASP A 370 17.83 -28.10 -8.18
C ASP A 370 16.41 -28.45 -8.68
N PHE A 371 15.55 -27.44 -8.84
CA PHE A 371 14.14 -27.56 -9.23
C PHE A 371 13.36 -28.57 -8.37
N ASP A 372 13.62 -28.59 -7.05
CA ASP A 372 12.93 -29.45 -6.11
C ASP A 372 11.39 -29.32 -6.19
N GLN A 373 10.68 -30.38 -5.84
CA GLN A 373 9.21 -30.42 -5.86
C GLN A 373 8.71 -30.97 -4.52
N PRO A 374 8.75 -30.15 -3.45
CA PRO A 374 8.28 -30.59 -2.14
C PRO A 374 6.80 -30.95 -2.22
N PHE A 375 6.41 -32.03 -1.54
CA PHE A 375 5.03 -32.54 -1.63
C PHE A 375 4.00 -31.49 -1.15
N GLU A 376 4.39 -30.58 -0.27
CA GLU A 376 3.56 -29.45 0.17
C GLU A 376 3.20 -28.52 -1.00
N GLU A 377 4.15 -28.25 -1.90
CA GLU A 377 3.93 -27.44 -3.11
C GLU A 377 3.06 -28.19 -4.12
N VAL A 378 3.25 -29.51 -4.25
CA VAL A 378 2.40 -30.37 -5.07
C VAL A 378 0.95 -30.32 -4.59
N ILE A 379 0.73 -30.44 -3.28
CA ILE A 379 -0.60 -30.36 -2.65
C ILE A 379 -1.19 -28.95 -2.83
N ALA A 380 -0.40 -27.90 -2.62
CA ALA A 380 -0.86 -26.52 -2.75
C ALA A 380 -1.34 -26.23 -4.19
N LEU A 381 -0.58 -26.65 -5.20
CA LEU A 381 -0.99 -26.49 -6.60
C LEU A 381 -2.24 -27.33 -6.94
N SER A 382 -2.36 -28.56 -6.40
CA SER A 382 -3.57 -29.37 -6.56
C SER A 382 -4.82 -28.71 -5.96
N ALA A 383 -4.65 -27.97 -4.87
CA ALA A 383 -5.73 -27.32 -4.14
C ALA A 383 -6.13 -25.95 -4.71
N GLY A 384 -5.25 -25.32 -5.50
CA GLY A 384 -5.55 -24.08 -6.21
C GLY A 384 -6.37 -24.26 -7.49
N ARG A 385 -6.80 -25.49 -7.82
CA ARG A 385 -7.48 -25.79 -9.09
C ARG A 385 -8.83 -25.07 -9.21
N GLY A 386 -8.98 -24.28 -10.26
CA GLY A 386 -10.13 -23.39 -10.48
C GLY A 386 -9.99 -22.02 -9.81
N PHE A 387 -8.86 -21.75 -9.16
CA PHE A 387 -8.53 -20.50 -8.49
C PHE A 387 -7.13 -19.98 -8.87
N GLU A 388 -6.62 -20.37 -10.04
CA GLU A 388 -5.26 -20.07 -10.46
C GLU A 388 -5.09 -18.59 -10.83
N PRO A 389 -3.92 -17.98 -10.54
CA PRO A 389 -3.60 -16.68 -11.09
C PRO A 389 -3.50 -16.72 -12.63
N PRO A 390 -3.84 -15.60 -13.32
CA PRO A 390 -3.47 -15.41 -14.71
C PRO A 390 -1.99 -15.69 -14.93
N SER A 391 -1.66 -16.44 -15.98
CA SER A 391 -0.28 -16.88 -16.23
C SER A 391 0.70 -15.71 -16.38
N LEU A 392 0.26 -14.63 -17.01
CA LEU A 392 1.08 -13.44 -17.26
C LEU A 392 1.65 -12.81 -15.99
N ILE A 393 0.90 -12.85 -14.88
CA ILE A 393 1.27 -12.15 -13.65
C ILE A 393 2.05 -13.04 -12.67
N ARG A 394 2.28 -14.32 -12.99
CA ARG A 394 3.02 -15.24 -12.10
C ARG A 394 4.47 -14.80 -11.94
N GLY A 395 5.04 -15.06 -10.77
CA GLY A 395 6.42 -14.65 -10.43
C GLY A 395 7.47 -15.10 -11.45
N ASP A 396 7.32 -16.30 -12.00
CA ASP A 396 8.19 -16.84 -13.05
C ASP A 396 8.08 -16.11 -14.40
N ASN A 397 7.15 -15.16 -14.56
CA ASN A 397 7.02 -14.26 -15.70
C ASN A 397 7.45 -12.81 -15.38
N ILE A 398 8.05 -12.60 -14.21
CA ILE A 398 8.54 -11.30 -13.74
C ILE A 398 10.07 -11.35 -13.62
N LEU A 399 10.73 -10.30 -14.11
CA LEU A 399 12.17 -10.11 -14.07
C LEU A 399 12.52 -8.95 -13.16
N VAL A 400 13.41 -9.17 -12.20
CA VAL A 400 14.02 -8.12 -11.36
C VAL A 400 15.51 -8.10 -11.65
N ASP A 401 16.03 -6.97 -12.13
CA ASP A 401 17.43 -6.83 -12.57
C ASP A 401 17.88 -7.91 -13.59
N GLY A 402 16.94 -8.34 -14.44
CA GLY A 402 17.17 -9.39 -15.44
C GLY A 402 17.13 -10.83 -14.88
N ILE A 403 16.88 -10.99 -13.58
CA ILE A 403 16.73 -12.29 -12.91
C ILE A 403 15.26 -12.66 -12.84
N ARG A 404 14.92 -13.86 -13.31
CA ARG A 404 13.56 -14.41 -13.21
C ARG A 404 13.28 -14.80 -11.76
N LEU A 405 12.15 -14.36 -11.22
CA LEU A 405 11.76 -14.77 -9.88
C LEU A 405 11.31 -16.23 -9.88
N ALA A 406 11.57 -16.93 -8.78
CA ALA A 406 10.98 -18.24 -8.55
C ALA A 406 9.46 -18.14 -8.30
N TYR A 407 8.70 -19.19 -8.63
CA TYR A 407 7.24 -19.24 -8.39
C TYR A 407 6.81 -20.61 -7.86
N LEU A 408 6.72 -21.61 -8.73
CA LEU A 408 6.49 -23.02 -8.37
C LEU A 408 7.37 -23.85 -9.31
N ASN A 409 7.99 -24.90 -8.78
CA ASN A 409 8.70 -25.90 -9.58
C ASN A 409 7.75 -27.01 -10.05
N VAL A 410 6.65 -27.21 -9.33
CA VAL A 410 5.61 -28.18 -9.72
C VAL A 410 4.82 -27.65 -10.93
N THR A 411 4.86 -28.40 -12.02
CA THR A 411 4.12 -28.07 -13.25
C THR A 411 2.92 -28.99 -13.52
N ASN A 412 2.90 -30.18 -12.90
CA ASN A 412 1.85 -31.18 -13.09
C ASN A 412 1.41 -31.76 -11.74
N ALA A 413 0.50 -31.08 -11.05
CA ALA A 413 -0.04 -31.55 -9.77
C ALA A 413 -1.17 -32.57 -9.96
N PRO A 414 -1.27 -33.61 -9.11
CA PRO A 414 -2.30 -34.65 -9.23
C PRO A 414 -3.71 -34.09 -8.97
N ALA A 415 -4.68 -34.54 -9.76
CA ALA A 415 -6.10 -34.18 -9.62
C ALA A 415 -6.98 -35.37 -9.26
N PRO A 416 -6.81 -35.94 -8.04
CA PRO A 416 -7.67 -37.04 -7.60
C PRO A 416 -9.12 -36.56 -7.43
N PRO A 417 -10.10 -37.49 -7.46
CA PRO A 417 -11.48 -37.19 -7.09
C PRO A 417 -11.52 -36.50 -5.72
N THR A 418 -12.25 -35.37 -5.64
CA THR A 418 -12.35 -34.60 -4.40
C THR A 418 -13.23 -35.34 -3.39
N ILE A 419 -12.65 -35.68 -2.23
CA ILE A 419 -13.37 -36.23 -1.08
C ILE A 419 -14.37 -35.16 -0.61
N PRO A 420 -15.65 -35.49 -0.37
CA PRO A 420 -16.61 -34.55 0.18
C PRO A 420 -16.12 -33.93 1.49
N PHE A 421 -16.32 -32.62 1.68
CA PHE A 421 -15.78 -31.89 2.82
C PHE A 421 -16.14 -32.51 4.19
N GLY A 422 -17.38 -32.99 4.36
CA GLY A 422 -17.82 -33.65 5.60
C GLY A 422 -17.22 -35.04 5.83
N SER A 423 -16.45 -35.57 4.88
CA SER A 423 -15.81 -36.90 4.93
C SER A 423 -14.28 -36.82 4.92
N LEU A 424 -13.71 -35.63 5.07
CA LEU A 424 -12.26 -35.44 5.10
C LEU A 424 -11.64 -36.10 6.35
N PRO A 425 -10.49 -36.81 6.21
CA PRO A 425 -9.82 -37.44 7.34
C PRO A 425 -9.06 -36.41 8.18
N GLY A 426 -9.69 -35.90 9.23
CA GLY A 426 -9.07 -34.94 10.13
C GLY A 426 -10.09 -34.09 10.87
N VAL A 427 -9.64 -32.93 11.33
CA VAL A 427 -10.47 -32.00 12.11
C VAL A 427 -10.23 -30.55 11.67
N LEU A 428 -11.28 -29.74 11.76
CA LEU A 428 -11.13 -28.29 11.70
C LEU A 428 -10.53 -27.78 13.01
N THR A 429 -9.47 -26.98 12.91
CA THR A 429 -8.89 -26.24 14.03
C THR A 429 -9.22 -24.75 13.97
N SER A 430 -9.92 -24.31 12.92
CA SER A 430 -10.54 -22.99 12.81
C SER A 430 -11.84 -23.10 12.01
N PRO A 431 -12.86 -22.26 12.29
CA PRO A 431 -14.14 -22.32 11.59
C PRO A 431 -13.99 -22.01 10.09
N ILE A 432 -14.91 -22.52 9.29
CA ILE A 432 -15.02 -22.13 7.87
C ILE A 432 -15.78 -20.82 7.76
N LEU A 433 -15.15 -19.83 7.12
CA LEU A 433 -15.69 -18.49 6.90
C LEU A 433 -15.59 -18.13 5.41
N GLY A 434 -16.39 -17.15 4.98
CA GLY A 434 -16.14 -16.42 3.72
C GLY A 434 -15.22 -15.23 3.96
N ALA A 435 -14.86 -14.49 2.90
CA ALA A 435 -14.07 -13.27 2.99
C ALA A 435 -14.65 -12.32 4.06
N GLN A 436 -13.77 -11.79 4.91
CA GLN A 436 -14.17 -10.91 6.01
C GLN A 436 -14.36 -9.48 5.49
N PRO A 437 -15.05 -8.60 6.25
CA PRO A 437 -15.03 -7.16 5.95
C PRO A 437 -13.59 -6.66 5.83
N SER A 438 -13.34 -5.88 4.79
CA SER A 438 -12.06 -5.21 4.58
C SER A 438 -11.81 -4.19 5.67
N GLN A 439 -10.56 -4.10 6.15
CA GLN A 439 -10.13 -3.02 7.03
C GLN A 439 -9.92 -1.71 6.27
N PHE A 440 -9.84 -1.78 4.95
CA PHE A 440 -9.51 -0.68 4.08
C PHE A 440 -10.78 -0.06 3.49
N LEU A 441 -10.89 1.25 3.61
CA LEU A 441 -11.96 2.05 3.03
C LEU A 441 -11.43 2.85 1.84
N PRO A 442 -12.16 2.93 0.72
CA PRO A 442 -11.76 3.77 -0.41
C PRO A 442 -11.56 5.24 0.00
N ALA A 443 -10.49 5.86 -0.48
CA ALA A 443 -10.17 7.26 -0.27
C ALA A 443 -9.42 7.85 -1.48
N VAL A 444 -9.37 9.17 -1.56
CA VAL A 444 -8.59 9.90 -2.56
C VAL A 444 -7.67 10.88 -1.86
N VAL A 445 -6.37 10.81 -2.15
CA VAL A 445 -5.34 11.70 -1.60
C VAL A 445 -4.49 12.23 -2.75
N GLY A 446 -4.32 13.56 -2.83
CA GLY A 446 -3.55 14.17 -3.91
C GLY A 446 -4.11 13.90 -5.32
N GLY A 447 -5.42 13.64 -5.44
CA GLY A 447 -6.06 13.24 -6.69
C GLY A 447 -5.85 11.76 -7.09
N ILE A 448 -5.18 10.96 -6.24
CA ILE A 448 -4.92 9.55 -6.48
C ILE A 448 -5.90 8.70 -5.69
N ALA A 449 -6.58 7.78 -6.36
CA ALA A 449 -7.48 6.82 -5.74
C ALA A 449 -6.69 5.74 -4.98
N GLY A 450 -7.16 5.41 -3.79
CA GLY A 450 -6.59 4.38 -2.94
C GLY A 450 -7.51 4.05 -1.80
N GLU A 451 -6.91 3.66 -0.70
CA GLU A 451 -7.57 3.10 0.46
C GLU A 451 -6.87 3.54 1.76
N VAL A 452 -7.64 3.63 2.83
CA VAL A 452 -7.18 4.03 4.16
C VAL A 452 -7.74 3.11 5.22
N ASP A 453 -7.01 2.98 6.33
CA ASP A 453 -7.52 2.43 7.58
C ASP A 453 -7.97 3.60 8.47
N THR A 454 -9.17 3.51 9.06
CA THR A 454 -9.74 4.59 9.89
C THR A 454 -8.93 4.89 11.15
N ARG A 455 -8.01 4.02 11.56
CA ARG A 455 -7.07 4.27 12.66
C ARG A 455 -6.03 5.33 12.30
N PHE A 456 -5.73 5.50 11.01
CA PHE A 456 -4.67 6.38 10.50
C PHE A 456 -5.20 7.41 9.50
N PHE A 457 -6.53 7.62 9.49
CA PHE A 457 -7.22 8.59 8.65
C PHE A 457 -8.44 9.18 9.38
N PRO A 458 -8.68 10.52 9.33
CA PRO A 458 -7.92 11.53 8.60
C PRO A 458 -6.50 11.70 9.13
N PHE A 459 -5.60 12.21 8.28
CA PHE A 459 -4.21 12.47 8.71
C PHE A 459 -4.16 13.53 9.80
N ILE A 460 -3.22 13.36 10.73
CA ILE A 460 -3.05 14.22 11.90
C ILE A 460 -1.67 14.89 11.88
N GLY A 461 -1.49 15.94 12.68
CA GLY A 461 -0.17 16.46 13.01
C GLY A 461 0.48 15.69 14.17
N SER A 462 1.77 15.93 14.42
CA SER A 462 2.48 15.38 15.57
C SER A 462 1.75 15.74 16.87
N PRO A 463 1.50 14.78 17.78
CA PRO A 463 0.85 15.07 19.07
C PRO A 463 1.66 16.05 19.93
N THR A 464 2.99 15.92 19.90
CA THR A 464 3.91 16.84 20.56
C THR A 464 4.18 18.04 19.66
N ILE A 465 3.48 19.15 19.90
CA ILE A 465 3.58 20.35 19.09
C ILE A 465 4.85 21.14 19.44
N THR A 466 5.70 21.34 18.43
CA THR A 466 6.86 22.23 18.47
C THR A 466 6.83 23.16 17.26
N ALA A 467 7.69 24.19 17.25
CA ALA A 467 7.80 25.11 16.10
C ALA A 467 8.14 24.39 14.78
N ASN A 468 8.76 23.20 14.84
CA ASN A 468 9.14 22.40 13.68
C ASN A 468 8.27 21.14 13.51
N SER A 469 7.32 20.86 14.40
CA SER A 469 6.48 19.65 14.30
C SER A 469 5.73 19.56 12.97
N LEU A 470 5.40 18.33 12.54
CA LEU A 470 4.58 18.10 11.36
C LEU A 470 3.12 18.43 11.68
N THR A 471 2.49 19.22 10.84
CA THR A 471 1.04 19.51 10.89
C THR A 471 0.29 18.49 10.02
N ALA A 472 -1.03 18.37 10.21
CA ALA A 472 -1.86 17.54 9.33
C ALA A 472 -1.75 17.96 7.84
N SER A 473 -1.55 19.25 7.57
CA SER A 473 -1.32 19.77 6.21
C SER A 473 0.01 19.29 5.65
N ASP A 474 1.08 19.26 6.45
CA ASP A 474 2.38 18.73 6.02
C ASP A 474 2.25 17.24 5.67
N VAL A 475 1.60 16.46 6.53
CA VAL A 475 1.40 15.02 6.33
C VAL A 475 0.58 14.77 5.07
N ASN A 476 -0.51 15.53 4.86
CA ASN A 476 -1.28 15.43 3.62
C ASN A 476 -0.45 15.76 2.38
N MET A 477 0.40 16.79 2.42
CA MET A 477 1.27 17.16 1.31
C MET A 477 2.29 16.05 1.00
N ILE A 478 2.98 15.53 2.02
CA ILE A 478 3.96 14.45 1.89
C ILE A 478 3.33 13.21 1.26
N VAL A 479 2.17 12.79 1.79
CA VAL A 479 1.45 11.61 1.27
C VAL A 479 0.94 11.85 -0.16
N ALA A 480 0.41 13.05 -0.45
CA ALA A 480 -0.08 13.41 -1.78
C ALA A 480 1.04 13.40 -2.83
N HIS A 481 2.20 13.99 -2.53
CA HIS A 481 3.34 13.99 -3.45
C HIS A 481 3.88 12.58 -3.69
N ALA A 482 3.99 11.76 -2.64
CA ALA A 482 4.38 10.36 -2.80
C ALA A 482 3.37 9.58 -3.66
N ALA A 483 2.07 9.75 -3.42
CA ALA A 483 1.03 9.09 -4.21
C ALA A 483 1.06 9.50 -5.69
N GLN A 484 1.27 10.79 -5.98
CA GLN A 484 1.41 11.31 -7.33
C GLN A 484 2.67 10.77 -8.02
N GLN A 485 3.81 10.74 -7.32
CA GLN A 485 5.05 10.16 -7.83
C GLN A 485 4.88 8.66 -8.13
N ALA A 486 4.22 7.91 -7.24
CA ALA A 486 3.92 6.51 -7.48
C ALA A 486 3.03 6.31 -8.71
N ASN A 487 2.07 7.21 -8.94
CA ASN A 487 1.16 7.14 -10.08
C ASN A 487 1.82 7.46 -11.44
N ILE A 488 3.08 7.89 -11.48
CA ILE A 488 3.84 8.05 -12.73
C ILE A 488 5.09 7.16 -12.77
N THR A 489 5.37 6.43 -11.69
CA THR A 489 6.53 5.55 -11.57
C THR A 489 6.16 4.16 -12.07
N ARG A 490 6.90 3.62 -13.04
CA ARG A 490 6.78 2.24 -13.50
C ARG A 490 7.11 1.26 -12.36
N ALA A 491 6.22 0.29 -12.14
CA ALA A 491 6.45 -0.83 -11.24
C ALA A 491 7.62 -1.73 -11.69
N ALA A 492 8.38 -2.27 -10.74
CA ALA A 492 9.38 -3.31 -11.06
C ALA A 492 8.72 -4.68 -11.26
N ILE A 493 7.73 -5.00 -10.43
CA ILE A 493 7.21 -6.36 -10.28
C ILE A 493 5.77 -6.56 -10.78
N ARG A 494 5.24 -5.63 -11.59
CA ARG A 494 3.89 -5.77 -12.14
C ARG A 494 3.89 -6.12 -13.63
N GLN A 495 2.85 -6.85 -14.02
CA GLN A 495 2.46 -7.11 -15.38
C GLN A 495 1.05 -6.55 -15.65
N PRO A 496 0.74 -6.07 -16.87
CA PRO A 496 1.66 -5.93 -18.00
C PRO A 496 2.77 -4.89 -17.72
N LEU A 497 3.93 -5.07 -18.35
CA LEU A 497 5.04 -4.12 -18.28
C LEU A 497 4.58 -2.70 -18.63
N GLY A 498 5.09 -1.70 -17.91
CA GLY A 498 4.64 -0.31 -18.03
C GLY A 498 3.50 0.07 -17.06
N SER A 499 2.97 -0.90 -16.31
CA SER A 499 2.04 -0.60 -15.22
C SER A 499 2.70 0.26 -14.15
N ASN A 500 1.95 1.25 -13.65
CA ASN A 500 2.41 2.14 -12.59
C ASN A 500 2.53 1.38 -11.27
N ALA A 501 3.45 1.82 -10.43
CA ALA A 501 3.65 1.30 -9.08
C ALA A 501 2.39 1.52 -8.23
N ARG A 502 2.13 0.56 -7.35
CA ARG A 502 1.14 0.63 -6.28
C ARG A 502 1.84 0.36 -4.97
N VAL A 503 1.82 1.35 -4.10
CA VAL A 503 2.53 1.32 -2.82
C VAL A 503 1.61 1.70 -1.66
N THR A 504 2.03 1.34 -0.46
CA THR A 504 1.57 2.00 0.76
C THR A 504 2.57 3.07 1.18
N ILE A 505 2.06 4.22 1.58
CA ILE A 505 2.79 5.39 2.04
C ILE A 505 2.42 5.61 3.51
N ALA A 506 3.42 5.75 4.37
CA ALA A 506 3.25 6.05 5.78
C ALA A 506 4.11 7.25 6.20
N VAL A 507 3.59 8.08 7.10
CA VAL A 507 4.32 9.17 7.74
C VAL A 507 4.23 9.02 9.24
N VAL A 508 5.37 9.14 9.92
CA VAL A 508 5.47 9.10 11.38
C VAL A 508 6.18 10.34 11.91
N ASP A 509 5.96 10.69 13.18
CA ASP A 509 6.76 11.70 13.88
C ASP A 509 8.07 11.11 14.45
N THR A 510 8.83 11.92 15.20
CA THR A 510 10.11 11.53 15.80
C THR A 510 9.98 10.47 16.90
N ASP A 511 8.79 10.32 17.49
CA ASP A 511 8.50 9.32 18.52
C ASP A 511 7.93 8.03 17.91
N GLY A 512 7.84 7.95 16.58
CA GLY A 512 7.31 6.80 15.85
C GLY A 512 5.78 6.72 15.85
N ILE A 513 5.08 7.79 16.25
CA ILE A 513 3.62 7.86 16.18
C ILE A 513 3.20 8.00 14.71
N VAL A 514 2.25 7.19 14.29
CA VAL A 514 1.71 7.21 12.93
C VAL A 514 0.82 8.43 12.75
N LEU A 515 1.21 9.32 11.82
CA LEU A 515 0.47 10.54 11.51
C LEU A 515 -0.49 10.36 10.33
N GLY A 516 -0.19 9.40 9.45
CA GLY A 516 -1.05 9.05 8.33
C GLY A 516 -0.53 7.86 7.55
N VAL A 517 -1.46 7.04 7.04
CA VAL A 517 -1.16 5.93 6.12
C VAL A 517 -2.14 5.96 4.96
N PHE A 518 -1.62 5.88 3.74
CA PHE A 518 -2.41 5.78 2.51
C PHE A 518 -1.89 4.65 1.65
N ARG A 519 -2.77 3.73 1.28
CA ARG A 519 -2.45 2.62 0.40
C ARG A 519 -3.08 2.86 -0.97
N GLN A 520 -2.30 2.88 -2.04
CA GLN A 520 -2.89 2.94 -3.38
C GLN A 520 -3.73 1.70 -3.67
N ALA A 521 -4.79 1.86 -4.46
CA ALA A 521 -5.64 0.74 -4.85
C ALA A 521 -4.80 -0.37 -5.50
N ASP A 522 -5.02 -1.61 -5.06
CA ASP A 522 -4.27 -2.80 -5.50
C ASP A 522 -2.75 -2.82 -5.17
N ALA A 523 -2.28 -1.99 -4.23
CA ALA A 523 -0.95 -2.18 -3.67
C ALA A 523 -0.85 -3.51 -2.90
N PRO A 524 0.31 -4.18 -2.85
CA PRO A 524 0.48 -5.35 -1.99
C PRO A 524 0.11 -5.04 -0.52
N VAL A 525 -0.68 -5.90 0.12
CA VAL A 525 -1.18 -5.65 1.50
C VAL A 525 -0.05 -5.70 2.53
N PHE A 526 1.02 -6.46 2.27
CA PHE A 526 2.19 -6.49 3.16
C PHE A 526 2.82 -5.09 3.34
N GLY A 527 2.67 -4.21 2.35
CA GLY A 527 3.16 -2.84 2.40
C GLY A 527 2.55 -2.01 3.52
N PHE A 528 1.39 -2.40 4.04
CA PHE A 528 0.69 -1.67 5.10
C PHE A 528 1.50 -1.58 6.40
N ASP A 529 1.98 -2.72 6.91
CA ASP A 529 2.87 -2.73 8.08
C ASP A 529 4.29 -2.28 7.71
N VAL A 530 4.81 -2.75 6.58
CA VAL A 530 6.20 -2.48 6.17
C VAL A 530 6.46 -0.98 5.96
N SER A 531 5.54 -0.23 5.35
CA SER A 531 5.73 1.22 5.15
C SER A 531 5.87 1.97 6.47
N VAL A 532 5.07 1.63 7.49
CA VAL A 532 5.20 2.21 8.83
C VAL A 532 6.50 1.75 9.50
N GLN A 533 6.84 0.47 9.40
CA GLN A 533 8.09 -0.08 9.94
C GLN A 533 9.32 0.63 9.36
N LYS A 534 9.30 0.90 8.04
CA LYS A 534 10.33 1.66 7.33
C LYS A 534 10.43 3.11 7.81
N ALA A 535 9.28 3.81 7.90
CA ALA A 535 9.23 5.18 8.39
C ALA A 535 9.80 5.28 9.82
N ARG A 536 9.36 4.40 10.73
CA ARG A 536 9.86 4.35 12.12
C ARG A 536 11.35 4.08 12.18
N THR A 537 11.87 3.24 11.30
CA THR A 537 13.31 2.92 11.25
C THR A 537 14.13 4.15 10.86
N ALA A 538 13.75 4.86 9.80
CA ALA A 538 14.42 6.09 9.38
C ALA A 538 14.35 7.19 10.45
N ALA A 539 13.20 7.39 11.10
CA ALA A 539 13.05 8.33 12.20
C ALA A 539 13.94 7.96 13.40
N PHE A 540 13.94 6.68 13.79
CA PHE A 540 14.68 6.18 14.93
C PHE A 540 16.19 6.36 14.77
N TYR A 541 16.79 5.84 13.69
CA TYR A 541 18.24 5.91 13.50
C TYR A 541 18.76 7.33 13.27
N SER A 542 17.92 8.21 12.70
CA SER A 542 18.25 9.63 12.54
C SER A 542 18.06 10.46 13.81
N GLY A 543 17.47 9.88 14.86
CA GLY A 543 17.18 10.54 16.12
C GLY A 543 18.40 10.66 17.04
N VAL A 544 18.42 11.73 17.84
CA VAL A 544 19.55 12.03 18.75
C VAL A 544 19.77 10.99 19.85
N ASN A 545 18.74 10.19 20.15
CA ASN A 545 18.75 9.22 21.25
C ASN A 545 18.88 7.76 20.78
N ALA A 546 19.07 7.49 19.48
CA ALA A 546 19.05 6.14 18.93
C ALA A 546 20.00 5.17 19.67
N GLY A 547 21.28 5.55 19.83
CA GLY A 547 22.27 4.75 20.53
C GLY A 547 21.97 4.59 22.02
N ALA A 548 21.42 5.62 22.67
CA ALA A 548 21.05 5.56 24.09
C ALA A 548 19.86 4.60 24.32
N LEU A 549 18.84 4.66 23.44
CA LEU A 549 17.67 3.79 23.49
C LEU A 549 18.05 2.32 23.22
N LEU A 550 18.92 2.06 22.24
CA LEU A 550 19.45 0.71 21.99
C LEU A 550 20.19 0.17 23.22
N ARG A 551 21.06 0.97 23.86
CA ARG A 551 21.77 0.56 25.08
C ARG A 551 20.80 0.27 26.23
N ALA A 552 19.82 1.14 26.46
CA ALA A 552 18.82 0.97 27.51
C ALA A 552 17.96 -0.29 27.29
N ALA A 553 17.69 -0.65 26.04
CA ALA A 553 16.98 -1.87 25.66
C ALA A 553 17.87 -3.14 25.67
N GLY A 554 19.15 -3.04 26.05
CA GLY A 554 20.06 -4.19 26.15
C GLY A 554 20.88 -4.49 24.88
N PHE A 555 20.78 -3.65 23.86
CA PHE A 555 21.43 -3.83 22.55
C PHE A 555 22.70 -2.98 22.38
N GLY A 556 23.40 -2.69 23.49
CA GLY A 556 24.59 -1.83 23.48
C GLY A 556 25.75 -2.35 22.62
N SER A 557 25.88 -3.67 22.47
CA SER A 557 26.91 -4.29 21.62
C SER A 557 26.81 -3.87 20.14
N TYR A 558 25.59 -3.65 19.64
CA TYR A 558 25.36 -3.12 18.30
C TYR A 558 25.82 -1.67 18.17
N VAL A 559 25.60 -0.86 19.21
CA VAL A 559 26.07 0.53 19.28
C VAL A 559 27.59 0.59 19.34
N ASP A 560 28.23 -0.31 20.09
CA ASP A 560 29.69 -0.39 20.18
C ASP A 560 30.32 -0.78 18.84
N ARG A 561 29.74 -1.74 18.11
CA ARG A 561 30.19 -2.11 16.76
C ARG A 561 30.04 -0.97 15.77
N ALA A 562 28.90 -0.27 15.76
CA ALA A 562 28.70 0.90 14.92
C ALA A 562 29.73 2.01 15.23
N ALA A 563 29.98 2.28 16.52
CA ALA A 563 30.96 3.28 16.93
C ALA A 563 32.41 2.90 16.53
N ALA A 564 32.77 1.62 16.62
CA ALA A 564 34.07 1.12 16.15
C ALA A 564 34.25 1.31 14.63
N ASP A 565 33.14 1.28 13.88
CA ASP A 565 33.09 1.57 12.45
C ASP A 565 32.99 3.08 12.12
N GLY A 566 33.06 3.96 13.13
CA GLY A 566 32.94 5.41 12.98
C GLY A 566 31.50 5.91 12.77
N LEU A 567 30.51 5.03 12.89
CA LEU A 567 29.10 5.34 12.72
C LEU A 567 28.49 5.81 14.04
N ARG A 568 28.03 7.06 14.07
CA ARG A 568 27.39 7.66 15.25
C ARG A 568 25.87 7.50 15.19
N LEU A 569 25.27 7.11 16.31
CA LEU A 569 23.82 6.93 16.49
C LEU A 569 23.26 8.00 17.44
N ASP A 570 23.56 9.26 17.14
CA ASP A 570 23.31 10.43 17.97
C ASP A 570 22.66 11.60 17.20
N GLY A 571 22.02 11.29 16.06
CA GLY A 571 21.34 12.26 15.20
C GLY A 571 22.26 13.10 14.30
N SER A 572 23.58 12.85 14.31
CA SER A 572 24.51 13.47 13.37
C SER A 572 24.42 12.94 11.94
N VAL A 573 23.70 11.84 11.72
CA VAL A 573 23.51 11.19 10.42
C VAL A 573 22.02 10.96 10.16
N ALA A 574 21.54 11.37 8.99
CA ALA A 574 20.21 11.09 8.48
C ALA A 574 20.22 9.74 7.73
N PHE A 575 19.55 8.74 8.31
CA PHE A 575 19.52 7.36 7.82
C PHE A 575 18.26 7.05 7.01
N THR A 576 18.46 6.39 5.88
CA THR A 576 17.43 5.67 5.13
C THR A 576 17.51 4.17 5.43
N ASP A 577 16.45 3.40 5.18
CA ASP A 577 16.51 1.94 5.32
C ASP A 577 17.43 1.28 4.28
N ARG A 578 17.75 1.95 3.17
CA ARG A 578 18.80 1.44 2.27
C ARG A 578 20.16 1.42 2.96
N ALA A 579 20.49 2.49 3.69
CA ALA A 579 21.71 2.56 4.50
C ALA A 579 21.66 1.54 5.64
N GLY A 580 20.53 1.46 6.35
CA GLY A 580 20.29 0.49 7.41
C GLY A 580 20.46 -0.95 6.93
N GLY A 581 19.84 -1.30 5.80
CA GLY A 581 19.95 -2.59 5.14
C GLY A 581 21.37 -2.94 4.75
N PHE A 582 22.12 -1.97 4.21
CA PHE A 582 23.53 -2.14 3.89
C PHE A 582 24.38 -2.46 5.14
N LEU A 583 24.01 -1.95 6.32
CA LEU A 583 24.67 -2.23 7.60
C LEU A 583 24.20 -3.52 8.30
N HIS A 584 23.12 -4.14 7.82
CA HIS A 584 22.57 -5.42 8.30
C HIS A 584 22.97 -6.63 7.44
N ARG A 585 24.02 -6.47 6.62
CA ARG A 585 24.50 -7.53 5.75
C ARG A 585 25.49 -8.45 6.48
N PRO A 586 25.40 -9.79 6.29
CA PRO A 586 26.34 -10.74 6.90
C PRO A 586 27.75 -10.64 6.29
N PHE A 587 27.87 -9.93 5.17
CA PHE A 587 29.11 -9.44 4.58
C PHE A 587 28.93 -7.96 4.23
N PHE A 588 29.83 -7.11 4.73
CA PHE A 588 29.83 -5.68 4.46
C PHE A 588 31.11 -5.30 3.71
N PRO A 589 31.00 -4.69 2.50
CA PRO A 589 29.78 -4.23 1.84
C PRO A 589 28.96 -5.34 1.17
N ASP A 590 27.67 -5.04 0.91
CA ASP A 590 26.78 -5.98 0.23
C ASP A 590 27.32 -6.43 -1.13
N GLY A 591 27.17 -7.71 -1.42
CA GLY A 591 27.67 -8.35 -2.64
C GLY A 591 29.18 -8.57 -2.72
N ILE A 592 29.93 -8.36 -1.64
CA ILE A 592 31.36 -8.69 -1.56
C ILE A 592 31.57 -9.77 -0.49
N ASN A 593 31.68 -11.02 -0.93
CA ASN A 593 31.92 -12.17 -0.07
C ASN A 593 33.27 -12.07 0.67
N ASN A 594 33.41 -12.86 1.74
CA ASN A 594 34.62 -12.92 2.58
C ASN A 594 34.99 -11.59 3.26
N THR A 595 34.00 -10.72 3.48
CA THR A 595 34.13 -9.51 4.27
C THR A 595 33.46 -9.68 5.63
N ALA A 596 33.88 -8.88 6.61
CA ALA A 596 33.26 -8.89 7.92
C ALA A 596 31.81 -8.38 7.84
N ALA A 597 30.94 -8.91 8.69
CA ALA A 597 29.54 -8.48 8.77
C ALA A 597 29.40 -6.99 9.11
N GLY A 598 28.29 -6.40 8.67
CA GLY A 598 27.91 -5.04 9.06
C GLY A 598 27.64 -4.95 10.56
N PRO A 599 27.74 -3.74 11.15
CA PRO A 599 27.66 -3.57 12.61
C PRO A 599 26.31 -3.99 13.20
N PHE A 600 25.25 -4.07 12.38
CA PHE A 600 23.90 -4.48 12.81
C PHE A 600 23.54 -5.93 12.45
N SER A 601 24.43 -6.64 11.77
CA SER A 601 24.23 -8.04 11.37
C SER A 601 24.83 -9.02 12.37
N THR A 602 24.35 -10.26 12.34
CA THR A 602 25.13 -11.44 12.75
C THR A 602 26.25 -11.72 11.74
N THR A 603 27.28 -12.43 12.18
CA THR A 603 28.34 -12.94 11.28
C THR A 603 27.80 -14.07 10.41
N LEU A 604 28.39 -14.28 9.23
CA LEU A 604 27.90 -15.27 8.28
C LEU A 604 27.82 -16.70 8.87
N ASP A 605 28.80 -17.09 9.69
CA ASP A 605 28.84 -18.38 10.41
C ASP A 605 27.75 -18.54 11.49
N GLN A 606 27.02 -17.47 11.79
CA GLN A 606 25.85 -17.48 12.68
C GLN A 606 24.55 -17.10 11.94
N TRP A 607 24.66 -16.69 10.67
CA TRP A 607 23.57 -16.13 9.90
C TRP A 607 22.61 -17.23 9.42
N SER A 608 21.33 -16.90 9.41
CA SER A 608 20.29 -17.59 8.66
C SER A 608 19.14 -16.62 8.39
N VAL A 609 18.16 -16.98 7.55
CA VAL A 609 16.99 -16.11 7.32
C VAL A 609 16.17 -15.82 8.58
N PHE A 610 16.45 -16.54 9.67
CA PHE A 610 15.83 -16.39 10.98
C PHE A 610 16.78 -15.82 12.06
N ASN A 611 17.99 -15.40 11.67
CA ASN A 611 18.99 -14.82 12.58
C ASN A 611 19.78 -13.68 11.90
N LEU A 612 19.13 -12.54 11.67
CA LEU A 612 19.68 -11.41 10.90
C LEU A 612 20.42 -10.35 11.73
N GLY A 613 20.57 -10.56 13.04
CA GLY A 613 21.13 -9.57 13.95
C GLY A 613 20.06 -8.66 14.55
N LEU A 614 20.32 -7.34 14.56
CA LEU A 614 19.56 -6.39 15.37
C LEU A 614 18.06 -6.42 15.07
N GLN A 615 17.65 -6.64 13.82
CA GLN A 615 16.24 -6.72 13.44
C GLN A 615 15.46 -7.78 14.23
N ILE A 616 15.97 -9.02 14.31
CA ILE A 616 15.31 -10.10 15.06
C ILE A 616 15.56 -9.96 16.57
N ASP A 617 16.77 -9.54 16.97
CA ASP A 617 17.11 -9.39 18.38
C ASP A 617 16.21 -8.37 19.09
N LEU A 618 15.82 -7.28 18.40
CA LEU A 618 14.89 -6.28 18.91
C LEU A 618 13.51 -6.84 19.25
N ILE A 619 13.04 -7.83 18.48
CA ILE A 619 11.66 -8.30 18.57
C ILE A 619 11.49 -9.65 19.28
N LYS A 620 12.58 -10.42 19.38
CA LYS A 620 12.54 -11.84 19.73
C LYS A 620 11.78 -12.13 21.02
N THR A 621 12.14 -11.46 22.12
CA THR A 621 11.57 -11.72 23.45
C THR A 621 10.05 -11.49 23.47
N ASN A 622 9.60 -10.39 22.86
CA ASN A 622 8.19 -10.05 22.85
C ASN A 622 7.42 -10.91 21.84
N LEU A 623 8.03 -11.25 20.69
CA LEU A 623 7.45 -12.20 19.75
C LEU A 623 7.23 -13.58 20.40
N GLN A 624 8.21 -14.08 21.16
CA GLN A 624 8.07 -15.34 21.91
C GLN A 624 6.94 -15.27 22.95
N THR A 625 6.79 -14.13 23.61
CA THR A 625 5.68 -13.88 24.55
C THR A 625 4.34 -13.98 23.82
N VAL A 626 4.20 -13.34 22.65
CA VAL A 626 2.96 -13.38 21.85
C VAL A 626 2.69 -14.77 21.29
N LEU A 627 3.70 -15.47 20.79
CA LEU A 627 3.59 -16.86 20.32
C LEU A 627 3.19 -17.84 21.43
N SER A 628 3.45 -17.49 22.69
CA SER A 628 3.04 -18.26 23.87
C SER A 628 1.65 -17.86 24.40
N GLY A 629 0.93 -16.98 23.70
CA GLY A 629 -0.41 -16.51 24.08
C GLY A 629 -0.43 -15.25 24.96
N GLY A 630 0.72 -14.60 25.18
CA GLY A 630 0.80 -13.29 25.83
C GLY A 630 0.49 -12.14 24.87
N ALA A 631 0.51 -10.92 25.40
CA ALA A 631 0.38 -9.69 24.61
C ALA A 631 1.59 -8.78 24.88
N ALA A 632 2.26 -8.34 23.82
CA ALA A 632 3.38 -7.41 23.88
C ALA A 632 3.52 -6.68 22.53
N PRO A 633 3.94 -5.41 22.52
CA PRO A 633 4.42 -4.77 21.28
C PRO A 633 5.67 -5.50 20.78
N CYS A 634 6.02 -5.40 19.50
CA CYS A 634 7.16 -6.15 18.99
C CYS A 634 8.48 -5.78 19.67
N THR A 635 8.70 -4.53 20.10
CA THR A 635 9.95 -4.16 20.79
C THR A 635 9.71 -3.51 22.14
N ALA A 636 10.75 -3.43 22.97
CA ALA A 636 10.77 -2.64 24.20
C ALA A 636 11.02 -1.14 23.95
N ILE A 637 11.36 -0.75 22.72
CA ILE A 637 11.60 0.65 22.34
C ILE A 637 10.28 1.24 21.89
N SER A 638 9.76 2.23 22.62
CA SER A 638 8.41 2.77 22.43
C SER A 638 8.13 3.28 21.01
N GLY A 639 9.13 3.84 20.33
CA GLY A 639 8.99 4.34 18.96
C GLY A 639 9.10 3.28 17.85
N LEU A 640 9.31 2.01 18.22
CA LEU A 640 9.42 0.88 17.30
C LEU A 640 8.43 -0.26 17.64
N PRO A 641 7.13 0.01 17.86
CA PRO A 641 6.21 -1.01 18.36
C PRO A 641 5.93 -2.14 17.35
N ASN A 642 6.24 -1.96 16.06
CA ASN A 642 6.26 -3.01 15.05
C ASN A 642 7.67 -3.42 14.59
N GLY A 643 8.73 -3.05 15.30
CA GLY A 643 10.11 -3.40 14.92
C GLY A 643 10.77 -2.44 13.92
N ILE A 644 11.84 -2.91 13.27
CA ILE A 644 12.59 -2.16 12.25
C ILE A 644 12.57 -2.88 10.90
N GLN A 645 12.78 -2.12 9.82
CA GLN A 645 12.96 -2.67 8.48
C GLN A 645 14.37 -2.39 7.94
N ILE A 646 14.89 -3.30 7.11
CA ILE A 646 16.29 -3.28 6.66
C ILE A 646 16.41 -3.41 5.13
N PHE A 647 15.42 -2.87 4.41
CA PHE A 647 15.48 -2.74 2.95
C PHE A 647 14.86 -1.40 2.49
N PRO A 648 15.24 -0.89 1.29
CA PRO A 648 15.01 0.50 0.86
C PRO A 648 13.54 0.93 0.82
N GLY A 649 13.30 2.25 0.81
CA GLY A 649 11.98 2.85 0.75
C GLY A 649 11.62 3.78 1.91
N SER A 650 12.57 4.51 2.49
CA SER A 650 12.28 5.50 3.53
C SER A 650 13.30 6.63 3.58
N ALA A 651 12.87 7.76 4.13
CA ALA A 651 13.73 8.89 4.42
C ALA A 651 13.26 9.62 5.69
N PRO A 652 14.19 10.16 6.49
CA PRO A 652 13.86 11.01 7.61
C PRO A 652 13.48 12.41 7.11
N LEU A 653 12.49 13.03 7.76
CA LEU A 653 11.94 14.33 7.39
C LEU A 653 12.50 15.41 8.31
N TYR A 654 12.87 16.56 7.75
CA TYR A 654 13.49 17.68 8.45
C TYR A 654 12.76 19.00 8.16
N LYS A 655 12.62 19.85 9.17
CA LYS A 655 12.29 21.28 9.01
C LYS A 655 13.35 22.12 9.71
N ASN A 656 13.84 23.15 9.03
CA ASN A 656 14.85 24.08 9.57
C ASN A 656 16.09 23.34 10.15
N GLY A 657 16.50 22.23 9.50
CA GLY A 657 17.62 21.41 9.95
C GLY A 657 17.36 20.52 11.17
N VAL A 658 16.12 20.49 11.69
CA VAL A 658 15.71 19.63 12.80
C VAL A 658 14.92 18.44 12.27
N LEU A 659 15.18 17.23 12.80
CA LEU A 659 14.39 16.04 12.49
C LEU A 659 12.95 16.20 13.03
N VAL A 660 11.96 15.91 12.20
CA VAL A 660 10.53 16.09 12.54
C VAL A 660 9.68 14.83 12.34
N GLY A 661 10.27 13.78 11.77
CA GLY A 661 9.58 12.53 11.49
C GLY A 661 10.27 11.75 10.38
N ALA A 662 9.51 10.89 9.71
CA ALA A 662 9.98 10.14 8.54
C ALA A 662 8.81 9.72 7.64
N ILE A 663 9.13 9.46 6.38
CA ILE A 663 8.25 8.80 5.41
C ILE A 663 8.77 7.38 5.12
N GLY A 664 7.86 6.43 4.94
CA GLY A 664 8.17 5.08 4.50
C GLY A 664 7.20 4.61 3.42
N ILE A 665 7.74 3.94 2.40
CA ILE A 665 7.06 3.49 1.19
C ILE A 665 7.29 1.98 1.03
N SER A 666 6.25 1.23 0.69
CA SER A 666 6.41 -0.20 0.37
C SER A 666 5.39 -0.69 -0.65
N GLY A 667 5.86 -1.34 -1.71
CA GLY A 667 5.01 -2.02 -2.69
C GLY A 667 5.79 -2.64 -3.86
N ASP A 668 5.69 -2.04 -5.05
CA ASP A 668 6.06 -2.65 -6.33
C ASP A 668 7.54 -2.53 -6.76
N GLY A 669 8.45 -2.36 -5.80
CA GLY A 669 9.91 -2.46 -6.01
C GLY A 669 10.72 -1.52 -5.14
N VAL A 670 11.88 -1.97 -4.65
CA VAL A 670 12.67 -1.19 -3.67
C VAL A 670 13.29 0.09 -4.24
N ASP A 671 13.67 0.11 -5.52
CA ASP A 671 14.17 1.32 -6.17
C ASP A 671 13.00 2.27 -6.52
N GLN A 672 11.81 1.74 -6.80
CA GLN A 672 10.58 2.51 -6.94
C GLN A 672 10.18 3.14 -5.60
N ASP A 673 10.24 2.38 -4.51
CA ASP A 673 9.94 2.85 -3.16
C ASP A 673 10.84 4.04 -2.79
N ASP A 674 12.14 3.98 -3.11
CA ASP A 674 13.09 5.09 -2.91
C ASP A 674 12.76 6.33 -3.77
N LEU A 675 12.39 6.14 -5.04
CA LEU A 675 12.00 7.26 -5.91
C LEU A 675 10.72 7.93 -5.39
N ILE A 676 9.76 7.13 -4.93
CA ILE A 676 8.50 7.62 -4.37
C ILE A 676 8.75 8.31 -3.02
N THR A 677 9.70 7.79 -2.23
CA THR A 677 10.19 8.42 -0.99
C THR A 677 10.72 9.83 -1.28
N ALA A 678 11.57 9.98 -2.31
CA ALA A 678 12.10 11.28 -2.73
C ALA A 678 11.01 12.24 -3.26
N GLY A 679 9.94 11.70 -3.85
CA GLY A 679 8.76 12.50 -4.22
C GLY A 679 8.02 13.02 -2.98
N GLY A 680 7.83 12.16 -1.98
CA GLY A 680 7.14 12.51 -0.74
C GLY A 680 7.93 13.44 0.18
N ASP A 681 9.24 13.27 0.28
CA ASP A 681 10.11 14.08 1.15
C ASP A 681 10.49 15.45 0.56
N ALA A 682 10.01 15.79 -0.65
CA ALA A 682 10.28 17.07 -1.28
C ALA A 682 9.83 18.24 -0.39
N GLY A 683 10.78 19.10 0.00
CA GLY A 683 10.56 20.19 0.97
C GLY A 683 10.86 19.81 2.43
N PHE A 684 11.08 18.53 2.70
CA PHE A 684 11.38 17.95 4.02
C PHE A 684 12.66 17.10 4.01
N ALA A 685 13.38 17.03 2.90
CA ALA A 685 14.57 16.19 2.78
C ALA A 685 15.67 16.62 3.79
N PRO A 686 16.46 15.68 4.31
CA PRO A 686 17.55 16.00 5.23
C PRO A 686 18.61 16.89 4.55
N PRO A 687 19.28 17.77 5.32
CA PRO A 687 20.44 18.51 4.83
C PRO A 687 21.48 17.57 4.22
N ALA A 688 21.99 17.91 3.03
CA ALA A 688 22.89 17.02 2.28
C ALA A 688 24.14 16.63 3.08
N ALA A 689 24.65 17.54 3.92
CA ALA A 689 25.87 17.32 4.71
C ALA A 689 25.76 16.23 5.79
N ILE A 690 24.54 15.86 6.20
CA ILE A 690 24.32 14.83 7.23
C ILE A 690 23.72 13.53 6.66
N ARG A 691 23.48 13.44 5.36
CA ARG A 691 22.93 12.22 4.75
C ARG A 691 23.86 11.05 4.96
N SER A 692 23.32 9.83 5.06
CA SER A 692 24.12 8.61 5.18
C SER A 692 25.15 8.47 4.06
N ASP A 693 24.89 9.00 2.87
CA ASP A 693 25.87 9.04 1.78
C ASP A 693 27.04 10.01 2.00
N GLN A 694 27.14 10.71 3.12
CA GLN A 694 28.35 11.43 3.53
C GLN A 694 29.22 10.60 4.50
N VAL A 695 28.75 9.41 4.90
CA VAL A 695 29.41 8.55 5.88
C VAL A 695 30.12 7.39 5.18
N PHE A 696 31.32 7.09 5.68
CA PHE A 696 32.12 5.95 5.25
C PHE A 696 32.28 4.98 6.42
N VAL A 697 31.97 3.71 6.16
CA VAL A 697 32.22 2.59 7.10
C VAL A 697 33.27 1.71 6.45
N ARG A 698 34.40 1.49 7.12
CA ARG A 698 35.53 0.67 6.61
C ARG A 698 35.97 1.05 5.19
N GLY A 699 35.94 2.35 4.87
CA GLY A 699 36.28 2.88 3.55
C GLY A 699 35.18 2.77 2.48
N VAL A 700 34.01 2.22 2.81
CA VAL A 700 32.86 2.12 1.91
C VAL A 700 31.84 3.21 2.23
N ARG A 701 31.46 3.98 1.20
CA ARG A 701 30.41 5.00 1.29
C ARG A 701 29.05 4.33 1.50
N LEU A 702 28.30 4.73 2.52
CA LEU A 702 26.94 4.23 2.70
C LEU A 702 25.99 4.77 1.60
N PRO A 703 24.96 4.02 1.21
CA PRO A 703 23.94 4.53 0.30
C PRO A 703 22.97 5.49 1.02
N PHE A 704 22.22 6.28 0.24
CA PHE A 704 21.06 7.04 0.71
C PHE A 704 19.81 6.55 -0.04
N LEU A 705 19.43 7.15 -1.17
CA LEU A 705 18.37 6.64 -2.06
C LEU A 705 18.96 6.19 -3.39
N LYS A 706 18.32 5.22 -4.05
CA LYS A 706 18.67 4.75 -5.40
C LYS A 706 17.42 4.70 -6.28
N PHE A 707 17.49 5.33 -7.44
CA PHE A 707 16.37 5.44 -8.37
C PHE A 707 16.50 4.48 -9.56
N PRO A 708 15.38 3.99 -10.11
CA PRO A 708 15.40 3.17 -11.31
C PRO A 708 15.89 4.00 -12.51
N ARG A 709 16.60 3.37 -13.45
CA ARG A 709 17.19 4.07 -14.62
C ARG A 709 16.14 4.72 -15.54
N SER A 710 14.95 4.10 -15.64
CA SER A 710 13.88 4.52 -16.54
C SER A 710 12.53 4.50 -15.80
N PRO A 711 12.28 5.49 -14.93
CA PRO A 711 11.12 5.48 -14.03
C PRO A 711 9.78 5.70 -14.73
N ASN A 712 9.76 6.34 -15.90
CA ASN A 712 8.53 6.80 -16.57
C ASN A 712 8.21 6.01 -17.87
N LEU A 713 8.77 4.80 -18.03
CA LEU A 713 8.56 3.95 -19.20
C LEU A 713 7.25 3.16 -19.14
#